data_AF-A0A497AWN1-F1
#
_entry.id   AF-A0A497AWN1-F1
#
_cell.length_a   1.000
_cell.length_b   1.000
_cell.length_c   1.000
_cell.angle_alpha   90.00
_cell.angle_beta   90.00
_cell.angle_gamma   90.00
#
_symmetry.space_group_name_H-M   'P 1'
#
loop_
_entity.id
_entity.type
_entity.pdbx_description
1 polymer ?
#
loop_
_entity_poly.entity_id
_entity_poly.type
_entity_poly.pdbx_seq_one_letter_code
_entity_poly.pdbx_strand_id
1 'polypeptide(L)'
;MSKAFTFIAQAADKVLADWGLSYAIESHTIADLVAHGSAYWEQTLPDGSRLTLIRLFSPVVRREEVFLGNVLLNDFLSKALMRAVEKGSLGQIQLLANDLENYYYLYHGRSTLEKMVEQFHQEVLDSLPELYFGDENPRDGIYGDVGRMLTFYKSNIEPFPAFTVPRVLLPTLLERINQELLQLAETPDTNINIILAILSFFYAKDGAEMQSPYAFLKRAMEEDLLPAQEMKATFAINPGEEFDKDTFNKRKNKGVIDRSQLRRAIKQFVDNVQEKIGVGKAEEIAANLASKMPALTLEQAASVLCKGVQLGFLPLMVGQGEREDRLPCRFCGADAAIIVEKNITGGFGAGRFYNQSPKLRPFEEALCGRCGVSTYLITKLLGMHIARPQPKAKDYPVPKQYNLIFHYGRHDEKGTQHLRRMIDELFDLIASFQQKAREEKRFFSVEYIQEELAQRFQVDKAEEGEFPDAEEALAALLADEAIAPGLEMLGEMRRDVQTQVLPLGVGDYRLLVFVLPQLRPGRDEAMDFVQRRFSRSRLAAFTLLALLRKLCGCDGPYYFQSVPTRAPGGFDSNTFYVQGRAENADEVLRRYSAIVNFARRVVKWREGHSLLADWILLAERLEEDPLGTFSKVLRDSPLRVGDDLQEARYRRLSNEFVKGMGVIEGTEYLKLIEALKHL
;
A
#
# COMPACT_ATOMS: atom_id res chain seq x y z
N MET A 1 5.17 -36.24 -6.30
CA MET A 1 5.18 -35.02 -5.49
C MET A 1 5.09 -33.81 -6.40
N SER A 2 4.29 -32.80 -6.06
CA SER A 2 4.30 -31.53 -6.81
C SER A 2 5.64 -30.83 -6.59
N LYS A 3 6.29 -30.34 -7.66
CA LYS A 3 7.48 -29.47 -7.57
C LYS A 3 7.25 -28.26 -6.63
N ALA A 4 5.99 -27.89 -6.39
CA ALA A 4 5.54 -26.76 -5.59
C ALA A 4 6.11 -26.67 -4.17
N PHE A 5 6.35 -27.79 -3.47
CA PHE A 5 6.74 -27.75 -2.05
C PHE A 5 8.22 -28.01 -1.78
N THR A 6 9.03 -28.14 -2.84
CA THR A 6 10.47 -28.43 -2.74
C THR A 6 11.21 -27.39 -1.88
N PHE A 7 10.79 -26.13 -1.93
CA PHE A 7 11.42 -25.07 -1.14
C PHE A 7 11.17 -25.19 0.36
N ILE A 8 10.02 -25.76 0.79
CA ILE A 8 9.73 -26.00 2.21
C ILE A 8 10.59 -27.15 2.72
N ALA A 9 10.73 -28.21 1.94
CA ALA A 9 11.64 -29.30 2.28
C ALA A 9 13.08 -28.80 2.40
N GLN A 10 13.55 -27.96 1.47
CA GLN A 10 14.88 -27.33 1.54
C GLN A 10 15.04 -26.44 2.78
N ALA A 11 14.03 -25.65 3.13
CA ALA A 11 14.05 -24.83 4.34
C ALA A 11 14.11 -25.71 5.61
N ALA A 12 13.29 -26.75 5.68
CA ALA A 12 13.29 -27.69 6.79
C ALA A 12 14.63 -28.44 6.93
N ASP A 13 15.22 -28.91 5.82
CA ASP A 13 16.54 -29.56 5.81
C ASP A 13 17.62 -28.63 6.39
N LYS A 14 17.62 -27.36 5.96
CA LYS A 14 18.57 -26.36 6.46
C LYS A 14 18.42 -26.16 7.96
N VAL A 15 17.19 -25.95 8.45
CA VAL A 15 16.92 -25.74 9.87
C VAL A 15 17.31 -26.97 10.70
N LEU A 16 16.95 -28.17 10.24
CA LEU A 16 17.32 -29.41 10.92
C LEU A 16 18.83 -29.60 10.95
N ALA A 17 19.55 -29.28 9.87
CA ALA A 17 21.01 -29.33 9.84
C ALA A 17 21.63 -28.32 10.82
N ASP A 18 21.14 -27.08 10.82
CA ASP A 18 21.62 -26.01 11.71
C ASP A 18 21.41 -26.36 13.20
N TRP A 19 20.35 -27.12 13.52
CA TRP A 19 20.07 -27.62 14.87
C TRP A 19 20.71 -28.98 15.18
N GLY A 20 21.41 -29.61 14.23
CA GLY A 20 22.01 -30.93 14.40
C GLY A 20 21.00 -32.09 14.48
N LEU A 21 19.80 -31.89 13.92
CA LEU A 21 18.65 -32.79 13.98
C LEU A 21 18.30 -33.45 12.62
N SER A 22 19.21 -33.45 11.65
CA SER A 22 18.97 -34.08 10.32
C SER A 22 18.62 -35.57 10.38
N TYR A 23 18.90 -36.25 11.49
CA TYR A 23 18.55 -37.65 11.71
C TYR A 23 17.13 -37.86 12.28
N ALA A 24 16.49 -36.81 12.79
CA ALA A 24 15.26 -36.94 13.59
C ALA A 24 14.03 -37.18 12.72
N ILE A 25 13.96 -36.49 11.58
CA ILE A 25 12.86 -36.56 10.61
C ILE A 25 13.35 -36.13 9.22
N GLU A 26 12.79 -36.74 8.19
CA GLU A 26 13.06 -36.36 6.81
C GLU A 26 12.29 -35.08 6.45
N SER A 27 12.95 -34.09 5.84
CA SER A 27 12.36 -32.78 5.51
C SER A 27 11.11 -32.84 4.65
N HIS A 28 10.97 -33.87 3.81
CA HIS A 28 9.79 -34.06 2.98
C HIS A 28 8.54 -34.36 3.81
N THR A 29 8.69 -35.02 4.96
CA THR A 29 7.56 -35.25 5.88
C THR A 29 7.07 -33.92 6.44
N ILE A 30 7.98 -33.00 6.79
CA ILE A 30 7.62 -31.64 7.23
C ILE A 30 6.92 -30.88 6.10
N ALA A 31 7.45 -30.94 4.87
CA ALA A 31 6.84 -30.29 3.73
C ALA A 31 5.43 -30.80 3.44
N ASP A 32 5.20 -32.11 3.56
CA ASP A 32 3.88 -32.72 3.42
C ASP A 32 2.91 -32.25 4.51
N LEU A 33 3.34 -32.18 5.77
CA LEU A 33 2.50 -31.65 6.86
C LEU A 33 2.07 -30.20 6.59
N VAL A 34 2.99 -29.35 6.10
CA VAL A 34 2.66 -27.97 5.73
C VAL A 34 1.68 -27.93 4.54
N ALA A 35 1.90 -28.77 3.53
CA ALA A 35 1.01 -28.84 2.35
C ALA A 35 -0.42 -29.29 2.70
N HIS A 36 -0.59 -30.15 3.70
CA HIS A 36 -1.90 -30.58 4.21
C HIS A 36 -2.51 -29.59 5.23
N GLY A 37 -1.80 -28.50 5.54
CA GLY A 37 -2.28 -27.48 6.46
C GLY A 37 -2.33 -27.94 7.91
N SER A 38 -1.46 -28.86 8.31
CA SER A 38 -1.40 -29.39 9.69
C SER A 38 -1.24 -28.25 10.70
N ALA A 39 -2.17 -28.17 11.64
CA ALA A 39 -2.11 -27.15 12.68
C ALA A 39 -0.96 -27.41 13.68
N TYR A 40 -0.77 -28.68 14.03
CA TYR A 40 0.23 -29.11 15.01
C TYR A 40 0.72 -30.53 14.71
N TRP A 41 2.01 -30.76 14.89
CA TRP A 41 2.63 -32.09 14.89
C TRP A 41 3.84 -32.08 15.83
N GLU A 42 4.10 -33.17 16.55
CA GLU A 42 5.18 -33.26 17.54
C GLU A 42 5.87 -34.64 17.49
N GLN A 43 7.18 -34.64 17.70
CA GLN A 43 8.00 -35.82 17.95
C GLN A 43 8.93 -35.60 19.15
N THR A 44 8.88 -36.50 20.12
CA THR A 44 9.80 -36.49 21.27
C THR A 44 11.16 -37.05 20.85
N LEU A 45 12.23 -36.33 21.20
CA LEU A 45 13.62 -36.70 20.94
C LEU A 45 14.21 -37.49 22.12
N PRO A 46 15.32 -38.24 21.92
CA PRO A 46 15.93 -39.07 22.97
C PRO A 46 16.38 -38.31 24.22
N ASP A 47 16.69 -37.01 24.09
CA ASP A 47 17.09 -36.11 25.18
C ASP A 47 15.90 -35.53 25.96
N GLY A 48 14.67 -35.96 25.63
CA GLY A 48 13.42 -35.47 26.23
C GLY A 48 12.96 -34.11 25.71
N SER A 49 13.67 -33.50 24.77
CA SER A 49 13.17 -32.35 24.02
C SER A 49 12.16 -32.79 22.94
N ARG A 50 11.48 -31.84 22.33
CA ARG A 50 10.46 -32.06 21.31
C ARG A 50 10.84 -31.29 20.07
N LEU A 51 10.63 -31.92 18.92
CA LEU A 51 10.60 -31.28 17.63
C LEU A 51 9.13 -31.14 17.21
N THR A 52 8.71 -29.92 16.90
CA THR A 52 7.29 -29.61 16.68
C THR A 52 7.11 -28.77 15.43
N LEU A 53 6.11 -29.11 14.61
CA LEU A 53 5.56 -28.21 13.60
C LEU A 53 4.36 -27.48 14.21
N ILE A 54 4.40 -26.16 14.25
CA ILE A 54 3.36 -25.32 14.84
C ILE A 54 2.84 -24.35 13.78
N ARG A 55 1.52 -24.29 13.60
CA ARG A 55 0.87 -23.29 12.75
C ARG A 55 0.34 -22.13 13.60
N LEU A 56 0.74 -20.90 13.30
CA LEU A 56 0.03 -19.69 13.72
C LEU A 56 -0.98 -19.33 12.63
N PHE A 57 -2.27 -19.44 12.95
CA PHE A 57 -3.37 -18.99 12.10
C PHE A 57 -3.89 -17.64 12.59
N SER A 58 -4.02 -16.68 11.68
CA SER A 58 -4.56 -15.35 11.96
C SER A 58 -5.43 -14.89 10.79
N PRO A 59 -6.73 -14.64 10.98
CA PRO A 59 -7.65 -14.40 9.87
C PRO A 59 -7.34 -13.09 9.16
N VAL A 60 -7.47 -13.12 7.83
CA VAL A 60 -7.35 -11.95 6.96
C VAL A 60 -8.73 -11.52 6.49
N VAL A 61 -8.99 -10.22 6.62
CA VAL A 61 -10.19 -9.61 6.04
C VAL A 61 -10.01 -9.49 4.54
N ARG A 62 -10.90 -10.19 3.83
CA ARG A 62 -11.02 -10.15 2.37
C ARG A 62 -12.46 -9.88 1.99
N ARG A 63 -12.67 -8.93 1.07
CA ARG A 63 -13.92 -8.83 0.29
C ARG A 63 -13.57 -8.87 -1.20
N GLU A 64 -13.55 -7.71 -1.87
CA GLU A 64 -13.07 -7.59 -3.25
C GLU A 64 -11.53 -7.63 -3.31
N GLU A 65 -10.87 -7.08 -2.28
CA GLU A 65 -9.41 -6.99 -2.19
C GLU A 65 -8.91 -7.45 -0.81
N VAL A 66 -7.62 -7.79 -0.74
CA VAL A 66 -6.94 -8.14 0.51
C VAL A 66 -6.64 -6.86 1.28
N PHE A 67 -7.05 -6.82 2.56
CA PHE A 67 -6.79 -5.64 3.38
C PHE A 67 -5.35 -5.65 3.92
N LEU A 68 -4.45 -4.83 3.34
CA LEU A 68 -3.02 -4.80 3.69
C LEU A 68 -2.77 -4.62 5.19
N GLY A 69 -3.58 -3.81 5.88
CA GLY A 69 -3.46 -3.62 7.32
C GLY A 69 -3.52 -4.92 8.14
N ASN A 70 -4.38 -5.86 7.74
CA ASN A 70 -4.44 -7.19 8.37
C ASN A 70 -3.19 -8.02 8.07
N VAL A 71 -2.64 -7.88 6.87
CA VAL A 71 -1.41 -8.58 6.46
C VAL A 71 -0.23 -8.08 7.30
N LEU A 72 -0.10 -6.77 7.50
CA LEU A 72 0.91 -6.17 8.39
C LEU A 72 0.75 -6.66 9.84
N LEU A 73 -0.49 -6.68 10.34
CA LEU A 73 -0.79 -7.20 11.67
C LEU A 73 -0.41 -8.68 11.81
N ASN A 74 -0.67 -9.50 10.79
CA ASN A 74 -0.33 -10.92 10.82
C ASN A 74 1.17 -11.17 10.81
N ASP A 75 1.93 -10.39 10.05
CA ASP A 75 3.39 -10.44 10.04
C ASP A 75 3.98 -9.97 11.39
N PHE A 76 3.41 -8.92 12.00
CA PHE A 76 3.74 -8.54 13.39
C PHE A 76 3.49 -9.68 14.38
N LEU A 77 2.31 -10.30 14.35
CA LEU A 77 1.98 -11.43 15.24
C LEU A 77 2.92 -12.62 15.02
N SER A 78 3.30 -12.89 13.77
CA SER A 78 4.27 -13.92 13.42
C SER A 78 5.65 -13.66 14.06
N LYS A 79 6.16 -12.44 13.93
CA LYS A 79 7.46 -12.05 14.49
C LYS A 79 7.44 -11.94 16.01
N ALA A 80 6.32 -11.49 16.59
CA ALA A 80 6.10 -11.49 18.03
C ALA A 80 6.14 -12.89 18.63
N LEU A 81 5.61 -13.92 17.96
CA LEU A 81 5.74 -15.31 18.41
C LEU A 81 7.21 -15.75 18.50
N MET A 82 8.02 -15.43 17.48
CA MET A 82 9.44 -15.77 17.47
C MET A 82 10.17 -15.08 18.63
N ARG A 83 9.94 -13.77 18.81
CA ARG A 83 10.51 -13.02 19.94
C ARG A 83 10.07 -13.57 21.30
N ALA A 84 8.82 -14.00 21.44
CA ALA A 84 8.31 -14.57 22.69
C ALA A 84 9.05 -15.87 23.07
N VAL A 85 9.34 -16.73 22.09
CA VAL A 85 10.12 -17.96 22.30
C VAL A 85 11.57 -17.63 22.69
N GLU A 86 12.19 -16.66 22.01
CA GLU A 86 13.57 -16.24 22.27
C GLU A 86 13.73 -15.57 23.64
N LYS A 87 12.93 -14.52 23.93
CA LYS A 87 12.96 -13.79 25.21
C LYS A 87 12.57 -14.67 26.39
N GLY A 88 11.59 -15.55 26.20
CA GLY A 88 11.16 -16.51 27.21
C GLY A 88 12.14 -17.69 27.40
N SER A 89 13.21 -17.77 26.60
CA SER A 89 14.16 -18.90 26.59
C SER A 89 13.43 -20.25 26.49
N LEU A 90 12.38 -20.32 25.67
CA LEU A 90 11.49 -21.47 25.60
C LEU A 90 12.05 -22.61 24.73
N GLY A 91 12.95 -22.28 23.80
CA GLY A 91 13.57 -23.19 22.85
C GLY A 91 14.07 -22.42 21.63
N GLN A 92 14.21 -23.12 20.51
CA GLN A 92 14.53 -22.55 19.19
C GLN A 92 13.28 -22.62 18.31
N ILE A 93 13.00 -21.58 17.54
CA ILE A 93 11.88 -21.53 16.60
C ILE A 93 12.31 -20.89 15.29
N GLN A 94 11.85 -21.46 14.18
CA GLN A 94 12.13 -20.93 12.85
C GLN A 94 10.88 -21.01 11.98
N LEU A 95 10.48 -19.89 11.37
CA LEU A 95 9.43 -19.87 10.36
C LEU A 95 9.94 -20.57 9.09
N LEU A 96 9.22 -21.60 8.63
CA LEU A 96 9.52 -22.35 7.42
C LEU A 96 8.78 -21.79 6.21
N ALA A 97 7.54 -21.35 6.43
CA ALA A 97 6.59 -21.08 5.37
C ALA A 97 5.44 -20.20 5.88
N ASN A 98 4.97 -19.27 5.05
CA ASN A 98 3.77 -18.50 5.36
C ASN A 98 2.94 -18.18 4.10
N ASP A 99 1.63 -18.13 4.27
CA ASP A 99 0.75 -17.36 3.41
C ASP A 99 0.26 -16.11 4.15
N LEU A 100 -0.92 -15.58 3.79
CA LEU A 100 -1.46 -14.41 4.47
C LEU A 100 -2.07 -14.72 5.84
N GLU A 101 -2.58 -15.93 6.04
CA GLU A 101 -3.30 -16.34 7.25
C GLU A 101 -2.53 -17.36 8.09
N ASN A 102 -1.69 -18.18 7.45
CA ASN A 102 -1.03 -19.32 8.06
C ASN A 102 0.48 -19.14 8.03
N TYR A 103 1.11 -19.25 9.20
CA TYR A 103 2.55 -19.22 9.39
C TYR A 103 2.97 -20.53 10.05
N TYR A 104 3.86 -21.28 9.41
CA TYR A 104 4.30 -22.61 9.84
C TYR A 104 5.73 -22.52 10.37
N TYR A 105 5.91 -22.93 11.62
CA TYR A 105 7.18 -22.91 12.32
C TYR A 105 7.65 -24.32 12.63
N LEU A 106 8.95 -24.54 12.50
CA LEU A 106 9.61 -25.62 13.22
C LEU A 106 10.03 -25.08 14.58
N TYR A 107 9.83 -25.87 15.62
CA TYR A 107 10.25 -25.55 16.98
C TYR A 107 11.03 -26.73 17.58
N HIS A 108 12.09 -26.43 18.31
CA HIS A 108 12.87 -27.39 19.08
C HIS A 108 13.02 -26.91 20.53
N GLY A 109 12.52 -27.70 21.49
CA GLY A 109 12.65 -27.35 22.90
C GLY A 109 11.81 -28.23 23.83
N ARG A 110 11.72 -27.83 25.11
CA ARG A 110 10.98 -28.59 26.15
C ARG A 110 9.69 -27.89 26.64
N SER A 111 9.48 -26.64 26.25
CA SER A 111 8.29 -25.87 26.64
C SER A 111 7.03 -26.41 25.97
N THR A 112 5.90 -26.35 26.69
CA THR A 112 4.59 -26.73 26.15
C THR A 112 3.99 -25.61 25.32
N LEU A 113 2.99 -25.94 24.50
CA LEU A 113 2.28 -24.98 23.67
C LEU A 113 1.55 -23.92 24.50
N GLU A 114 1.00 -24.28 25.66
CA GLU A 114 0.33 -23.35 26.59
C GLU A 114 1.30 -22.29 27.11
N LYS A 115 2.52 -22.69 27.48
CA LYS A 115 3.56 -21.76 27.93
C LYS A 115 3.99 -20.82 26.81
N MET A 116 4.03 -21.30 25.57
CA MET A 116 4.28 -20.43 24.40
C MET A 116 3.15 -19.43 24.19
N VAL A 117 1.88 -19.85 24.33
CA VAL A 117 0.71 -18.96 24.20
C VAL A 117 0.76 -17.85 25.25
N GLU A 118 1.08 -18.17 26.50
CA GLU A 118 1.21 -17.20 27.59
C GLU A 118 2.30 -16.16 27.29
N GLN A 119 3.50 -16.60 26.95
CA GLN A 119 4.62 -15.70 26.61
C GLN A 119 4.34 -14.89 25.34
N PHE A 120 3.66 -15.48 24.35
CA PHE A 120 3.29 -14.79 23.13
C PHE A 120 2.25 -13.69 23.40
N HIS A 121 1.23 -13.96 24.22
CA HIS A 121 0.27 -12.94 24.62
C HIS A 121 0.96 -11.77 25.36
N GLN A 122 1.90 -12.09 26.26
CA GLN A 122 2.68 -11.07 26.97
C GLN A 122 3.54 -10.24 26.01
N GLU A 123 4.23 -10.87 25.06
CA GLU A 123 5.03 -10.15 24.06
C GLU A 123 4.19 -9.23 23.17
N VAL A 124 2.96 -9.64 22.80
CA VAL A 124 2.03 -8.78 22.06
C VAL A 124 1.63 -7.57 22.89
N LEU A 125 1.33 -7.77 24.18
CA LEU A 125 0.97 -6.69 25.11
C LEU A 125 2.13 -5.69 25.28
N ASP A 126 3.33 -6.19 25.52
CA ASP A 126 4.53 -5.37 25.73
C ASP A 126 4.93 -4.59 24.46
N SER A 127 4.62 -5.16 23.28
CA SER A 127 4.93 -4.56 21.98
C SER A 127 3.86 -3.59 21.47
N LEU A 128 2.73 -3.40 22.17
CA LEU A 128 1.64 -2.53 21.70
C LEU A 128 2.09 -1.08 21.43
N PRO A 129 2.82 -0.39 22.34
CA PRO A 129 3.27 0.97 22.08
C PRO A 129 4.13 1.07 20.81
N GLU A 130 5.01 0.09 20.60
CA GLU A 130 5.90 0.04 19.43
C GLU A 130 5.13 -0.24 18.13
N LEU A 131 4.14 -1.13 18.16
CA LEU A 131 3.27 -1.40 17.02
C LEU A 131 2.59 -0.10 16.52
N TYR A 132 2.07 0.70 17.45
CA TYR A 132 1.44 1.98 17.12
C TYR A 132 2.47 3.04 16.73
N PHE A 133 3.46 3.33 17.58
CA PHE A 133 4.28 4.55 17.47
C PHE A 133 5.75 4.33 17.13
N GLY A 134 6.23 3.08 17.17
CA GLY A 134 7.60 2.73 16.86
C GLY A 134 8.01 3.10 15.44
N ASP A 135 9.31 3.33 15.25
CA ASP A 135 9.88 3.59 13.93
C ASP A 135 9.83 2.33 13.04
N GLU A 136 10.01 2.49 11.73
CA GLU A 136 9.97 1.38 10.78
C GLU A 136 11.05 0.33 11.12
N ASN A 137 10.61 -0.84 11.58
CA ASN A 137 11.46 -1.98 11.91
C ASN A 137 10.83 -3.27 11.34
N PRO A 138 11.11 -3.58 10.07
CA PRO A 138 10.54 -4.75 9.41
C PRO A 138 10.93 -6.07 10.08
N ARG A 139 12.06 -6.14 10.80
CA ARG A 139 12.44 -7.37 11.53
C ARG A 139 11.45 -7.73 12.62
N ASP A 140 10.80 -6.71 13.18
CA ASP A 140 9.81 -6.86 14.24
C ASP A 140 8.36 -6.83 13.75
N GLY A 141 8.16 -6.64 12.44
CA GLY A 141 6.85 -6.51 11.82
C GLY A 141 6.23 -5.13 12.03
N ILE A 142 7.06 -4.13 12.33
CA ILE A 142 6.65 -2.73 12.50
C ILE A 142 6.94 -1.99 11.19
N TYR A 143 5.89 -1.44 10.60
CA TYR A 143 5.96 -0.84 9.27
C TYR A 143 5.47 0.60 9.30
N GLY A 144 6.14 1.45 8.51
CA GLY A 144 5.75 2.85 8.35
C GLY A 144 6.17 3.75 9.50
N ASP A 145 5.76 5.00 9.39
CA ASP A 145 6.14 6.08 10.31
C ASP A 145 4.93 6.97 10.63
N VAL A 146 4.88 7.48 11.85
CA VAL A 146 3.76 8.32 12.33
C VAL A 146 3.69 9.64 11.57
N GLY A 147 4.82 10.24 11.20
CA GLY A 147 4.89 11.46 10.41
C GLY A 147 4.17 11.37 9.06
N ARG A 148 4.12 10.17 8.44
CA ARG A 148 3.35 9.93 7.19
C ARG A 148 1.84 10.16 7.36
N MET A 149 1.33 10.08 8.59
CA MET A 149 -0.06 10.33 8.92
C MET A 149 -0.35 11.81 9.20
N LEU A 150 0.69 12.64 9.33
CA LEU A 150 0.62 14.05 9.73
C LEU A 150 0.79 15.01 8.54
N THR A 151 0.33 14.62 7.35
CA THR A 151 0.48 15.39 6.11
C THR A 151 -0.74 16.25 5.76
N PHE A 152 -1.80 16.20 6.57
CA PHE A 152 -3.04 16.94 6.32
C PHE A 152 -2.88 18.42 6.67
N TYR A 153 -3.43 19.30 5.82
CA TYR A 153 -3.37 20.76 5.99
C TYR A 153 -4.72 21.40 6.33
N LYS A 154 -5.73 20.57 6.60
CA LYS A 154 -7.07 20.98 7.02
C LYS A 154 -7.54 20.07 8.16
N SER A 155 -8.00 20.68 9.24
CA SER A 155 -8.55 20.02 10.44
C SER A 155 -10.08 20.07 10.51
N ASN A 156 -10.73 20.59 9.46
CA ASN A 156 -12.19 20.68 9.39
C ASN A 156 -12.88 19.30 9.29
N ILE A 157 -12.08 18.25 9.08
CA ILE A 157 -12.46 16.84 9.07
C ILE A 157 -11.41 16.12 9.88
N GLU A 158 -11.85 15.28 10.81
CA GLU A 158 -10.99 14.53 11.72
C GLU A 158 -10.13 13.52 10.94
N PRO A 159 -8.79 13.69 10.89
CA PRO A 159 -7.89 12.68 10.34
C PRO A 159 -7.98 11.37 11.13
N PHE A 160 -8.01 10.26 10.39
CA PHE A 160 -8.42 8.97 10.94
C PHE A 160 -7.46 8.23 11.90
N PRO A 161 -6.14 8.45 12.03
CA PRO A 161 -5.37 7.45 12.77
C PRO A 161 -5.71 7.38 14.27
N ALA A 162 -6.02 8.50 14.91
CA ALA A 162 -5.99 8.57 16.37
C ALA A 162 -7.16 7.85 17.08
N PHE A 163 -8.29 7.60 16.41
CA PHE A 163 -9.49 6.98 17.02
C PHE A 163 -9.40 5.46 17.20
N THR A 164 -8.31 4.86 16.75
CA THR A 164 -8.06 3.42 16.86
C THR A 164 -7.03 3.10 17.94
N VAL A 165 -6.39 4.13 18.49
CA VAL A 165 -5.38 4.05 19.53
C VAL A 165 -6.08 3.96 20.88
N PRO A 166 -5.81 2.93 21.71
CA PRO A 166 -6.33 2.84 23.08
C PRO A 166 -6.05 4.11 23.88
N ARG A 167 -7.04 4.60 24.63
CA ARG A 167 -6.92 5.84 25.43
C ARG A 167 -5.75 5.81 26.41
N VAL A 168 -5.40 4.63 26.94
CA VAL A 168 -4.22 4.44 27.82
C VAL A 168 -2.89 4.81 27.14
N LEU A 169 -2.83 4.79 25.81
CA LEU A 169 -1.65 5.15 25.01
C LEU A 169 -1.64 6.63 24.58
N LEU A 170 -2.60 7.45 25.02
CA LEU A 170 -2.64 8.88 24.70
C LEU A 170 -1.34 9.63 25.06
N PRO A 171 -0.71 9.44 26.24
CA PRO A 171 0.56 10.10 26.56
C PRO A 171 1.64 9.83 25.51
N THR A 172 1.86 8.56 25.16
CA THR A 172 2.86 8.14 24.17
C THR A 172 2.54 8.66 22.77
N LEU A 173 1.26 8.70 22.38
CA LEU A 173 0.85 9.33 21.14
C LEU A 173 1.27 10.81 21.11
N LEU A 174 0.94 11.58 22.16
CA LEU A 174 1.27 13.01 22.22
C LEU A 174 2.78 13.25 22.23
N GLU A 175 3.56 12.40 22.89
CA GLU A 175 5.03 12.44 22.83
C GLU A 175 5.55 12.28 21.40
N ARG A 176 5.00 11.32 20.64
CA ARG A 176 5.39 11.15 19.23
C ARG A 176 4.93 12.34 18.37
N ILE A 177 3.71 12.84 18.56
CA ILE A 177 3.22 14.04 17.85
C ILE A 177 4.11 15.26 18.15
N ASN A 178 4.57 15.43 19.38
CA ASN A 178 5.49 16.50 19.76
C ASN A 178 6.82 16.41 19.02
N GLN A 179 7.39 15.21 18.87
CA GLN A 179 8.63 14.99 18.10
C GLN A 179 8.43 15.38 16.63
N GLU A 180 7.33 14.97 16.02
CA GLU A 180 6.99 15.31 14.63
C GLU A 180 6.75 16.82 14.45
N LEU A 181 6.09 17.49 15.40
CA LEU A 181 5.87 18.93 15.36
C LEU A 181 7.18 19.72 15.36
N LEU A 182 8.18 19.28 16.13
CA LEU A 182 9.51 19.89 16.14
C LEU A 182 10.18 19.74 14.77
N GLN A 183 10.20 18.53 14.20
CA GLN A 183 10.78 18.28 12.87
C GLN A 183 10.09 19.10 11.77
N LEU A 184 8.77 19.19 11.82
CA LEU A 184 7.98 19.99 10.86
C LEU A 184 8.28 21.49 10.97
N ALA A 185 8.49 22.01 12.18
CA ALA A 185 8.87 23.40 12.41
C ALA A 185 10.33 23.71 11.97
N GLU A 186 11.21 22.72 12.05
CA GLU A 186 12.60 22.83 11.59
C GLU A 186 12.70 22.81 10.06
N THR A 187 11.83 22.07 9.38
CA THR A 187 11.84 21.94 7.92
C THR A 187 11.43 23.25 7.21
N PRO A 188 12.30 23.89 6.40
CA PRO A 188 12.06 25.24 5.85
C PRO A 188 10.79 25.38 4.99
N ASP A 189 10.48 24.34 4.22
CA ASP A 189 9.41 24.36 3.22
C ASP A 189 8.08 23.80 3.73
N THR A 190 8.00 23.42 5.01
CA THR A 190 6.77 22.87 5.59
C THR A 190 5.63 23.87 5.48
N ASN A 191 4.53 23.48 4.85
CA ASN A 191 3.32 24.29 4.80
C ASN A 191 2.79 24.55 6.22
N ILE A 192 2.71 25.82 6.64
CA ILE A 192 2.25 26.22 7.98
C ILE A 192 0.86 25.65 8.33
N ASN A 193 0.00 25.45 7.34
CA ASN A 193 -1.34 24.89 7.57
C ASN A 193 -1.27 23.43 8.07
N ILE A 194 -0.20 22.69 7.81
CA ILE A 194 0.02 21.34 8.36
C ILE A 194 0.25 21.44 9.87
N ILE A 195 1.22 22.27 10.30
CA ILE A 195 1.52 22.49 11.73
C ILE A 195 0.28 22.96 12.47
N LEU A 196 -0.44 23.93 11.91
CA LEU A 196 -1.68 24.44 12.51
C LEU A 196 -2.78 23.37 12.60
N ALA A 197 -2.93 22.54 11.59
CA ALA A 197 -3.92 21.47 11.58
C ALA A 197 -3.59 20.38 12.61
N ILE A 198 -2.31 20.01 12.76
CA ILE A 198 -1.85 19.06 13.78
C ILE A 198 -2.14 19.63 15.17
N LEU A 199 -1.70 20.86 15.44
CA LEU A 199 -1.95 21.53 16.72
C LEU A 199 -3.44 21.55 17.08
N SER A 200 -4.30 22.05 16.18
CA SER A 200 -5.74 22.10 16.44
C SER A 200 -6.38 20.72 16.53
N PHE A 201 -5.87 19.70 15.83
CA PHE A 201 -6.48 18.38 15.88
C PHE A 201 -6.16 17.64 17.18
N PHE A 202 -4.88 17.56 17.56
CA PHE A 202 -4.43 16.76 18.70
C PHE A 202 -4.66 17.45 20.05
N TYR A 203 -4.67 18.79 20.08
CA TYR A 203 -4.66 19.57 21.33
C TYR A 203 -5.90 20.46 21.53
N ALA A 204 -6.92 20.35 20.67
CA ALA A 204 -8.18 21.06 20.87
C ALA A 204 -8.95 20.52 22.08
N LYS A 205 -9.65 21.42 22.76
CA LYS A 205 -10.60 21.04 23.82
C LYS A 205 -11.91 20.49 23.27
N ASP A 206 -12.34 20.97 22.11
CA ASP A 206 -13.60 20.57 21.47
C ASP A 206 -13.53 20.59 19.93
N GLY A 207 -14.66 20.25 19.29
CA GLY A 207 -14.78 20.26 17.84
C GLY A 207 -14.71 21.65 17.20
N ALA A 208 -15.05 22.73 17.92
CA ALA A 208 -15.00 24.09 17.39
C ALA A 208 -13.56 24.60 17.29
N GLU A 209 -12.75 24.35 18.32
CA GLU A 209 -11.30 24.61 18.29
C GLU A 209 -10.60 23.78 17.22
N MET A 210 -10.96 22.50 17.10
CA MET A 210 -10.41 21.61 16.07
C MET A 210 -10.62 22.17 14.66
N GLN A 211 -11.83 22.69 14.36
CA GLN A 211 -12.16 23.23 13.04
C GLN A 211 -11.61 24.64 12.79
N SER A 212 -11.09 25.32 13.81
CA SER A 212 -10.65 26.71 13.75
C SER A 212 -9.27 26.85 14.40
N PRO A 213 -8.17 26.75 13.62
CA PRO A 213 -6.82 26.95 14.13
C PRO A 213 -6.64 28.27 14.88
N TYR A 214 -7.34 29.33 14.45
CA TYR A 214 -7.37 30.60 15.17
C TYR A 214 -7.92 30.46 16.60
N ALA A 215 -9.04 29.75 16.77
CA ALA A 215 -9.66 29.58 18.09
C ALA A 215 -8.74 28.78 19.02
N PHE A 216 -8.14 27.71 18.49
CA PHE A 216 -7.12 26.94 19.21
C PHE A 216 -5.94 27.82 19.64
N LEU A 217 -5.33 28.57 18.71
CA LEU A 217 -4.16 29.40 19.01
C LEU A 217 -4.48 30.48 20.06
N LYS A 218 -5.64 31.13 19.95
CA LYS A 218 -6.07 32.15 20.90
C LYS A 218 -6.14 31.58 22.31
N ARG A 219 -6.87 30.48 22.51
CA ARG A 219 -6.99 29.82 23.81
C ARG A 219 -5.65 29.29 24.31
N ALA A 220 -4.84 28.68 23.43
CA ALA A 220 -3.53 28.17 23.81
C ALA A 220 -2.59 29.28 24.31
N MET A 221 -2.67 30.49 23.74
CA MET A 221 -1.93 31.65 24.22
C MET A 221 -2.50 32.22 25.53
N GLU A 222 -3.82 32.22 25.72
CA GLU A 222 -4.48 32.68 26.94
C GLU A 222 -4.23 31.75 28.15
N GLU A 223 -3.98 30.47 27.90
CA GLU A 223 -3.70 29.44 28.92
C GLU A 223 -2.19 29.15 29.09
N ASP A 224 -1.32 30.03 28.58
CA ASP A 224 0.14 29.91 28.60
C ASP A 224 0.68 28.58 28.06
N LEU A 225 -0.11 27.89 27.22
CA LEU A 225 0.33 26.67 26.53
C LEU A 225 1.21 27.01 25.32
N LEU A 226 0.88 28.10 24.62
CA LEU A 226 1.68 28.69 23.55
C LEU A 226 2.18 30.08 23.97
N PRO A 227 3.43 30.45 23.69
CA PRO A 227 3.94 31.76 24.03
C PRO A 227 3.35 32.84 23.10
N ALA A 228 2.59 33.76 23.69
CA ALA A 228 1.78 34.71 22.94
C ALA A 228 2.59 35.68 22.07
N GLN A 229 3.79 36.07 22.53
CA GLN A 229 4.63 37.02 21.82
C GLN A 229 5.23 36.40 20.55
N GLU A 230 5.83 35.22 20.66
CA GLU A 230 6.44 34.46 19.56
C GLU A 230 5.39 34.01 18.55
N MET A 231 4.20 33.58 19.01
CA MET A 231 3.12 33.16 18.12
C MET A 231 2.53 34.33 17.33
N LYS A 232 2.36 35.52 17.94
CA LYS A 232 1.96 36.74 17.21
C LYS A 232 3.04 37.18 16.22
N ALA A 233 4.30 37.15 16.64
CA ALA A 233 5.45 37.50 15.78
C ALA A 233 5.57 36.59 14.56
N THR A 234 5.23 35.29 14.70
CA THR A 234 5.18 34.33 13.59
C THR A 234 4.32 34.83 12.42
N PHE A 235 3.22 35.53 12.69
CA PHE A 235 2.32 36.08 11.68
C PHE A 235 2.55 37.58 11.40
N ALA A 236 3.68 38.14 11.83
CA ALA A 236 4.01 39.56 11.73
C ALA A 236 2.91 40.49 12.30
N ILE A 237 2.34 40.09 13.44
CA ILE A 237 1.37 40.88 14.20
C ILE A 237 2.16 41.72 15.20
N ASN A 238 2.01 43.04 15.13
CA ASN A 238 2.83 43.96 15.91
C ASN A 238 2.47 43.96 17.41
N PRO A 239 3.42 44.32 18.29
CA PRO A 239 3.11 44.60 19.70
C PRO A 239 2.01 45.68 19.79
N GLY A 240 0.83 45.30 20.29
CA GLY A 240 -0.35 46.17 20.40
C GLY A 240 -1.43 45.97 19.32
N GLU A 241 -1.17 45.21 18.27
CA GLU A 241 -2.18 44.77 17.30
C GLU A 241 -2.98 43.59 17.90
N GLU A 242 -4.31 43.61 17.78
CA GLU A 242 -5.17 42.56 18.32
C GLU A 242 -5.03 41.27 17.50
N PHE A 243 -4.97 40.12 18.18
CA PHE A 243 -5.00 38.82 17.52
C PHE A 243 -6.46 38.43 17.27
N ASP A 244 -7.05 38.99 16.21
CA ASP A 244 -8.39 38.65 15.74
C ASP A 244 -8.35 37.68 14.54
N LYS A 245 -9.52 37.11 14.21
CA LYS A 245 -9.66 36.09 13.17
C LYS A 245 -9.34 36.62 11.77
N ASP A 246 -9.73 37.84 11.46
CA ASP A 246 -9.57 38.44 10.14
C ASP A 246 -8.11 38.83 9.90
N THR A 247 -7.48 39.42 10.92
CA THR A 247 -6.05 39.74 10.93
C THR A 247 -5.22 38.48 10.78
N PHE A 248 -5.47 37.44 11.58
CA PHE A 248 -4.80 36.14 11.47
C PHE A 248 -4.92 35.53 10.07
N ASN A 249 -6.14 35.42 9.54
CA ASN A 249 -6.38 34.81 8.22
C ASN A 249 -5.70 35.60 7.10
N LYS A 250 -5.75 36.94 7.17
CA LYS A 250 -5.09 37.83 6.20
C LYS A 250 -3.58 37.64 6.21
N ARG A 251 -2.94 37.57 7.38
CA ARG A 251 -1.49 37.38 7.51
C ARG A 251 -1.06 35.98 7.06
N LYS A 252 -1.75 34.94 7.53
CA LYS A 252 -1.51 33.54 7.14
C LYS A 252 -1.60 33.34 5.62
N ASN A 253 -2.63 33.90 4.98
CA ASN A 253 -2.85 33.72 3.54
C ASN A 253 -1.88 34.54 2.67
N LYS A 254 -1.25 35.58 3.22
CA LYS A 254 -0.18 36.33 2.53
C LYS A 254 1.19 35.64 2.60
N GLY A 255 1.33 34.52 3.32
CA GLY A 255 2.56 33.74 3.38
C GLY A 255 3.72 34.40 4.14
N VAL A 256 3.46 35.49 4.88
CA VAL A 256 4.47 36.17 5.71
C VAL A 256 4.58 35.42 7.04
N ILE A 257 5.37 34.33 7.05
CA ILE A 257 5.59 33.48 8.23
C ILE A 257 7.03 33.63 8.70
N ASP A 258 7.24 34.16 9.91
CA ASP A 258 8.56 34.15 10.54
C ASP A 258 8.86 32.75 11.11
N ARG A 259 9.69 32.00 10.37
CA ARG A 259 10.09 30.63 10.74
C ARG A 259 10.89 30.55 12.02
N SER A 260 11.69 31.58 12.33
CA SER A 260 12.50 31.59 13.55
C SER A 260 11.64 31.72 14.81
N GLN A 261 10.56 32.50 14.71
CA GLN A 261 9.58 32.68 15.78
C GLN A 261 8.71 31.44 15.91
N LEU A 262 8.27 30.85 14.78
CA LEU A 262 7.52 29.60 14.77
C LEU A 262 8.29 28.49 15.50
N ARG A 263 9.57 28.28 15.18
CA ARG A 263 10.40 27.25 15.84
C ARG A 263 10.47 27.44 17.35
N ARG A 264 10.65 28.69 17.81
CA ARG A 264 10.65 29.01 19.25
C ARG A 264 9.30 28.76 19.90
N ALA A 265 8.21 29.17 19.25
CA ALA A 265 6.86 28.96 19.75
C ALA A 265 6.51 27.48 19.86
N ILE A 266 6.82 26.67 18.84
CA ILE A 266 6.59 25.22 18.86
C ILE A 266 7.47 24.53 19.91
N LYS A 267 8.73 24.92 20.06
CA LYS A 267 9.60 24.35 21.09
C LYS A 267 9.04 24.57 22.49
N GLN A 268 8.70 25.82 22.83
CA GLN A 268 8.13 26.13 24.15
C GLN A 268 6.78 25.44 24.38
N PHE A 269 5.94 25.34 23.33
CA PHE A 269 4.70 24.56 23.41
C PHE A 269 4.96 23.10 23.76
N VAL A 270 5.91 22.46 23.07
CA VAL A 270 6.27 21.06 23.32
C VAL A 270 6.80 20.88 24.75
N ASP A 271 7.67 21.78 25.21
CA ASP A 271 8.21 21.74 26.58
C ASP A 271 7.05 21.80 27.62
N ASN A 272 6.12 22.75 27.45
CA ASN A 272 4.95 22.92 28.32
C ASN A 272 4.00 21.71 28.30
N VAL A 273 3.78 21.12 27.12
CA VAL A 273 2.96 19.92 26.96
C VAL A 273 3.61 18.72 27.64
N GLN A 274 4.93 18.52 27.45
CA GLN A 274 5.67 17.42 28.04
C GLN A 274 5.66 17.47 29.58
N GLU A 275 5.81 18.66 30.17
CA GLU A 275 5.67 18.84 31.62
C GLU A 275 4.29 18.37 32.11
N LYS A 276 3.23 18.81 31.42
CA LYS A 276 1.85 18.42 31.77
C LYS A 276 1.58 16.93 31.54
N ILE A 277 2.17 16.32 30.52
CA ILE A 277 2.12 14.85 30.31
C ILE A 277 2.79 14.13 31.50
N GLY A 278 3.98 14.59 31.91
CA GLY A 278 4.74 14.01 33.03
C GLY A 278 4.01 14.02 34.37
N VAL A 279 3.07 14.95 34.58
CA VAL A 279 2.21 15.00 35.79
C VAL A 279 0.82 14.37 35.57
N GLY A 280 0.63 13.61 34.48
CA GLY A 280 -0.60 12.83 34.22
C GLY A 280 -1.77 13.62 33.62
N LYS A 281 -1.54 14.82 33.08
CA LYS A 281 -2.59 15.70 32.52
C LYS A 281 -2.81 15.56 31.01
N ALA A 282 -2.38 14.46 30.40
CA ALA A 282 -2.50 14.24 28.96
C ALA A 282 -3.95 14.39 28.45
N GLU A 283 -4.93 13.90 29.20
CA GLU A 283 -6.35 14.02 28.82
C GLU A 283 -6.92 15.43 28.96
N GLU A 284 -6.41 16.24 29.89
CA GLU A 284 -6.80 17.65 30.01
C GLU A 284 -6.30 18.46 28.80
N ILE A 285 -5.08 18.16 28.35
CA ILE A 285 -4.43 18.82 27.21
C ILE A 285 -5.10 18.44 25.88
N ALA A 286 -5.53 17.19 25.74
CA ALA A 286 -6.05 16.62 24.50
C ALA A 286 -7.50 16.11 24.66
N ALA A 287 -8.35 16.87 25.36
CA ALA A 287 -9.68 16.43 25.79
C ALA A 287 -10.60 15.98 24.63
N ASN A 288 -10.61 16.73 23.52
CA ASN A 288 -11.40 16.38 22.33
C ASN A 288 -10.97 15.02 21.76
N LEU A 289 -9.66 14.75 21.75
CA LEU A 289 -9.11 13.50 21.24
C LEU A 289 -9.39 12.34 22.21
N ALA A 290 -9.09 12.52 23.50
CA ALA A 290 -9.29 11.51 24.54
C ALA A 290 -10.73 11.00 24.59
N SER A 291 -11.72 11.89 24.41
CA SER A 291 -13.14 11.53 24.40
C SER A 291 -13.56 10.62 23.23
N LYS A 292 -12.74 10.51 22.19
CA LYS A 292 -13.01 9.73 20.97
C LYS A 292 -12.16 8.48 20.86
N MET A 293 -11.19 8.28 21.74
CA MET A 293 -10.34 7.08 21.77
C MET A 293 -11.04 5.92 22.50
N PRO A 294 -10.83 4.66 22.08
CA PRO A 294 -11.36 3.50 22.77
C PRO A 294 -10.87 3.43 24.22
N ALA A 295 -11.80 3.35 25.17
CA ALA A 295 -11.51 3.16 26.59
C ALA A 295 -11.16 1.69 26.87
N LEU A 296 -9.99 1.26 26.38
CA LEU A 296 -9.45 -0.09 26.58
C LEU A 296 -8.18 -0.02 27.44
N THR A 297 -8.00 -1.02 28.31
CA THR A 297 -6.69 -1.31 28.91
C THR A 297 -5.74 -1.93 27.87
N LEU A 298 -4.45 -2.03 28.18
CA LEU A 298 -3.48 -2.68 27.30
C LEU A 298 -3.81 -4.17 27.10
N GLU A 299 -4.22 -4.85 28.16
CA GLU A 299 -4.65 -6.27 28.12
C GLU A 299 -5.85 -6.45 27.21
N GLN A 300 -6.84 -5.56 27.30
CA GLN A 300 -8.01 -5.57 26.43
C GLN A 300 -7.63 -5.28 24.97
N ALA A 301 -6.72 -4.34 24.73
CA ALA A 301 -6.22 -4.04 23.39
C ALA A 301 -5.47 -5.23 22.78
N ALA A 302 -4.57 -5.89 23.52
CA ALA A 302 -3.86 -7.08 23.09
C ALA A 302 -4.84 -8.23 22.78
N SER A 303 -5.81 -8.46 23.67
CA SER A 303 -6.89 -9.44 23.49
C SER A 303 -7.69 -9.21 22.20
N VAL A 304 -7.98 -7.95 21.87
CA VAL A 304 -8.67 -7.58 20.63
C VAL A 304 -7.85 -7.92 19.38
N LEU A 305 -6.53 -7.76 19.42
CA LEU A 305 -5.64 -8.14 18.31
C LEU A 305 -5.55 -9.66 18.13
N CYS A 306 -5.53 -10.41 19.24
CA CYS A 306 -5.46 -11.87 19.28
C CYS A 306 -6.81 -12.57 19.01
N LYS A 307 -7.90 -11.81 18.82
CA LYS A 307 -9.23 -12.38 18.55
C LYS A 307 -9.24 -13.17 17.22
N GLY A 308 -9.59 -14.45 17.30
CA GLY A 308 -9.64 -15.36 16.15
C GLY A 308 -8.29 -15.96 15.74
N VAL A 309 -7.22 -15.65 16.49
CA VAL A 309 -5.87 -16.17 16.26
C VAL A 309 -5.69 -17.50 16.99
N GLN A 310 -5.02 -18.46 16.35
CA GLN A 310 -4.76 -19.80 16.89
C GLN A 310 -3.27 -20.12 16.76
N LEU A 311 -2.68 -20.69 17.81
CA LEU A 311 -1.34 -21.28 17.80
C LEU A 311 -1.47 -22.80 17.95
N GLY A 312 -1.14 -23.53 16.89
CA GLY A 312 -1.46 -24.94 16.80
C GLY A 312 -2.96 -25.18 16.84
N PHE A 313 -3.39 -25.99 17.80
CA PHE A 313 -4.80 -26.23 18.11
C PHE A 313 -5.34 -25.32 19.23
N LEU A 314 -4.48 -24.51 19.88
CA LEU A 314 -4.89 -23.63 20.96
C LEU A 314 -5.30 -22.25 20.41
N PRO A 315 -6.50 -21.76 20.71
CA PRO A 315 -6.82 -20.36 20.47
C PRO A 315 -6.04 -19.47 21.44
N LEU A 316 -5.56 -18.31 20.99
CA LEU A 316 -4.87 -17.35 21.88
C LEU A 316 -5.82 -16.71 22.91
N MET A 317 -7.13 -16.86 22.73
CA MET A 317 -8.15 -16.43 23.67
C MET A 317 -9.20 -17.53 23.83
N VAL A 318 -9.42 -18.00 25.05
CA VAL A 318 -10.54 -18.87 25.45
C VAL A 318 -11.43 -18.06 26.40
N GLY A 319 -12.45 -17.36 25.89
CA GLY A 319 -13.32 -16.61 26.82
C GLY A 319 -14.37 -15.70 26.20
N GLN A 320 -15.61 -16.01 26.55
CA GLN A 320 -16.92 -15.43 26.27
C GLN A 320 -16.94 -13.91 25.96
N GLY A 321 -17.24 -13.57 24.70
CA GLY A 321 -17.94 -12.31 24.43
C GLY A 321 -19.42 -12.55 24.70
N GLU A 322 -19.95 -11.96 25.76
CA GLU A 322 -21.38 -11.74 25.88
C GLU A 322 -21.86 -11.09 24.56
N ARG A 323 -22.88 -11.71 23.98
CA ARG A 323 -23.63 -11.16 22.84
C ARG A 323 -24.46 -9.99 23.33
N GLU A 324 -23.82 -8.89 23.69
CA GLU A 324 -24.50 -7.60 23.67
C GLU A 324 -24.64 -7.17 22.21
N ASP A 325 -25.74 -6.49 21.88
CA ASP A 325 -26.13 -5.97 20.55
C ASP A 325 -25.07 -4.99 19.98
N ARG A 326 -23.89 -5.48 19.63
CA ARG A 326 -22.82 -4.69 19.01
C ARG A 326 -23.06 -4.61 17.51
N LEU A 327 -22.84 -3.44 16.95
CA LEU A 327 -22.93 -3.24 15.50
C LEU A 327 -21.94 -4.16 14.75
N PRO A 328 -22.32 -4.67 13.57
CA PRO A 328 -21.41 -5.45 12.75
C PRO A 328 -20.26 -4.58 12.25
N CYS A 329 -19.04 -5.13 12.30
CA CYS A 329 -17.87 -4.46 11.75
C CYS A 329 -18.02 -4.29 10.23
N ARG A 330 -17.88 -3.05 9.75
CA ARG A 330 -17.96 -2.71 8.32
C ARG A 330 -17.00 -3.53 7.46
N PHE A 331 -15.83 -3.91 7.97
CA PHE A 331 -14.81 -4.63 7.20
C PHE A 331 -14.96 -6.14 7.32
N CYS A 332 -14.85 -6.71 8.53
CA CYS A 332 -14.89 -8.16 8.71
C CYS A 332 -16.29 -8.75 8.89
N GLY A 333 -17.32 -7.93 9.12
CA GLY A 333 -18.70 -8.38 9.37
C GLY A 333 -18.95 -8.93 10.79
N ALA A 334 -17.94 -9.00 11.66
CA ALA A 334 -18.11 -9.51 13.03
C ALA A 334 -18.87 -8.50 13.91
N ASP A 335 -19.84 -8.98 14.71
CA ASP A 335 -20.61 -8.21 15.71
C ASP A 335 -19.75 -7.85 16.92
N ALA A 336 -18.80 -6.95 16.69
CA ALA A 336 -17.76 -6.58 17.64
C ALA A 336 -17.24 -5.16 17.41
N ALA A 337 -18.03 -4.32 16.74
CA ALA A 337 -17.61 -2.95 16.48
C ALA A 337 -17.54 -2.15 17.78
N ILE A 338 -16.43 -1.44 17.97
CA ILE A 338 -16.14 -0.60 19.14
C ILE A 338 -15.62 0.78 18.74
N ILE A 339 -15.38 1.00 17.44
CA ILE A 339 -14.93 2.27 16.87
C ILE A 339 -16.05 2.75 15.94
N VAL A 340 -16.66 3.88 16.25
CA VAL A 340 -17.66 4.50 15.38
C VAL A 340 -16.94 5.26 14.26
N GLU A 341 -17.22 4.88 13.02
CA GLU A 341 -16.67 5.50 11.82
C GLU A 341 -17.45 6.78 11.49
N LYS A 342 -16.93 7.93 11.92
CA LYS A 342 -17.47 9.25 11.56
C LYS A 342 -16.88 9.83 10.26
N ASN A 343 -15.86 9.18 9.70
CA ASN A 343 -15.06 9.67 8.57
C ASN A 343 -14.77 8.55 7.55
N ILE A 344 -14.13 8.87 6.43
CA ILE A 344 -13.83 7.89 5.36
C ILE A 344 -12.55 7.11 5.72
N THR A 345 -12.64 6.20 6.69
CA THR A 345 -11.49 5.49 7.25
C THR A 345 -10.90 4.48 6.26
N GLY A 346 -11.73 3.96 5.36
CA GLY A 346 -11.29 3.11 4.24
C GLY A 346 -10.90 3.86 2.95
N GLY A 347 -10.88 5.20 2.96
CA GLY A 347 -10.69 6.02 1.75
C GLY A 347 -11.92 6.11 0.82
N PHE A 348 -11.85 6.98 -0.19
CA PHE A 348 -12.98 7.22 -1.09
C PHE A 348 -13.43 5.93 -1.77
N GLY A 349 -14.74 5.64 -1.69
CA GLY A 349 -15.27 4.37 -2.21
C GLY A 349 -15.08 3.19 -1.27
N ALA A 350 -14.85 3.39 0.04
CA ALA A 350 -15.00 2.32 1.05
C ALA A 350 -16.38 1.63 1.03
N GLY A 351 -17.38 2.20 0.35
CA GLY A 351 -18.62 1.52 -0.03
C GLY A 351 -18.47 0.37 -1.06
N ARG A 352 -17.28 0.14 -1.61
CA ARG A 352 -16.95 -1.01 -2.48
C ARG A 352 -16.56 -2.28 -1.71
N PHE A 353 -16.45 -2.21 -0.37
CA PHE A 353 -16.61 -3.38 0.47
C PHE A 353 -18.09 -3.82 0.43
N TYR A 354 -18.62 -4.20 -0.74
CA TYR A 354 -20.02 -4.56 -0.91
C TYR A 354 -20.34 -5.85 -0.14
N ASN A 355 -21.13 -5.69 0.92
CA ASN A 355 -22.23 -6.58 1.26
C ASN A 355 -23.30 -5.67 1.88
N GLN A 356 -24.46 -5.58 1.21
CA GLN A 356 -25.80 -5.14 1.66
C GLN A 356 -25.89 -4.05 2.77
N SER A 357 -26.71 -3.00 2.73
CA SER A 357 -27.72 -2.44 1.84
C SER A 357 -28.10 -1.10 2.52
N PRO A 358 -28.60 -0.08 1.79
CA PRO A 358 -28.93 1.27 2.29
C PRO A 358 -30.09 1.36 3.31
N LYS A 359 -30.30 0.35 4.18
CA LYS A 359 -31.53 0.20 4.97
C LYS A 359 -31.35 -0.21 6.44
N LEU A 360 -30.14 -0.33 6.98
CA LEU A 360 -29.96 -0.47 8.43
C LEU A 360 -29.98 0.94 9.05
N ARG A 361 -31.09 1.27 9.72
CA ARG A 361 -31.13 2.38 10.68
C ARG A 361 -30.92 1.80 12.08
N PRO A 362 -29.99 2.36 12.90
CA PRO A 362 -29.17 3.55 12.64
C PRO A 362 -27.97 3.27 11.72
N PHE A 363 -27.62 4.25 10.88
CA PHE A 363 -26.49 4.26 9.95
C PHE A 363 -25.17 4.62 10.66
N GLU A 364 -24.73 3.84 11.63
CA GLU A 364 -23.37 4.00 12.16
C GLU A 364 -22.47 2.95 11.51
N GLU A 365 -21.67 3.39 10.53
CA GLU A 365 -20.53 2.59 10.09
C GLU A 365 -19.62 2.42 11.30
N ALA A 366 -19.18 1.21 11.59
CA ALA A 366 -18.40 0.93 12.79
C ALA A 366 -17.36 -0.17 12.52
N LEU A 367 -16.21 -0.09 13.18
CA LEU A 367 -15.11 -1.04 13.04
C LEU A 367 -14.88 -1.80 14.35
N CYS A 368 -14.60 -3.10 14.25
CA CYS A 368 -14.01 -3.83 15.37
C CYS A 368 -12.56 -3.37 15.60
N GLY A 369 -12.05 -3.51 16.82
CA GLY A 369 -10.73 -2.99 17.14
C GLY A 369 -9.61 -3.58 16.27
N ARG A 370 -9.64 -4.88 15.93
CA ARG A 370 -8.66 -5.50 15.01
C ARG A 370 -8.65 -4.84 13.61
N CYS A 371 -9.85 -4.55 13.07
CA CYS A 371 -9.96 -3.82 11.79
C CYS A 371 -9.51 -2.36 11.95
N GLY A 372 -9.85 -1.70 13.06
CA GLY A 372 -9.37 -0.36 13.38
C GLY A 372 -7.84 -0.26 13.40
N VAL A 373 -7.17 -1.14 14.14
CA VAL A 373 -5.69 -1.21 14.17
C VAL A 373 -5.13 -1.50 12.79
N SER A 374 -5.76 -2.38 12.03
CA SER A 374 -5.31 -2.66 10.66
C SER A 374 -5.41 -1.41 9.76
N THR A 375 -6.48 -0.63 9.89
CA THR A 375 -6.59 0.66 9.19
C THR A 375 -5.57 1.69 9.68
N TYR A 376 -5.19 1.65 10.96
CA TYR A 376 -4.08 2.44 11.49
C TYR A 376 -2.75 2.04 10.84
N LEU A 377 -2.41 0.75 10.84
CA LEU A 377 -1.14 0.23 10.32
C LEU A 377 -0.96 0.52 8.82
N ILE A 378 -2.02 0.35 8.02
CA ILE A 378 -1.96 0.72 6.60
C ILE A 378 -1.79 2.24 6.42
N THR A 379 -2.40 3.07 7.27
CA THR A 379 -2.25 4.54 7.20
C THR A 379 -0.87 5.00 7.67
N LYS A 380 -0.31 4.36 8.71
CA LYS A 380 1.08 4.57 9.17
C LYS A 380 2.08 4.20 8.08
N LEU A 381 1.84 3.10 7.37
CA LEU A 381 2.69 2.65 6.27
C LEU A 381 2.60 3.57 5.05
N LEU A 382 1.38 3.83 4.61
CA LEU A 382 1.13 4.40 3.30
C LEU A 382 0.92 5.91 3.32
N GLY A 383 0.64 6.48 4.48
CA GLY A 383 0.35 7.88 4.69
C GLY A 383 -1.05 8.30 4.25
N MET A 384 -1.33 9.58 4.49
CA MET A 384 -2.57 10.24 4.10
C MET A 384 -2.35 11.15 2.89
N HIS A 385 -3.42 11.43 2.16
CA HIS A 385 -3.45 12.50 1.18
C HIS A 385 -4.79 13.23 1.22
N ILE A 386 -4.80 14.44 0.67
CA ILE A 386 -6.04 15.15 0.40
C ILE A 386 -6.57 14.72 -0.96
N ALA A 387 -7.82 14.25 -1.01
CA ALA A 387 -8.47 13.95 -2.26
C ALA A 387 -9.84 14.64 -2.38
N ARG A 388 -10.23 14.90 -3.64
CA ARG A 388 -11.56 15.36 -4.03
C ARG A 388 -12.30 14.19 -4.68
N PRO A 389 -13.37 13.65 -4.06
CA PRO A 389 -14.06 12.48 -4.59
C PRO A 389 -14.73 12.74 -5.94
N GLN A 390 -15.10 13.99 -6.19
CA GLN A 390 -15.70 14.46 -7.43
C GLN A 390 -15.12 15.84 -7.76
N PRO A 391 -15.09 16.26 -9.05
CA PRO A 391 -14.53 17.55 -9.46
C PRO A 391 -15.08 18.77 -8.70
N LYS A 392 -16.32 18.68 -8.17
CA LYS A 392 -17.02 19.74 -7.42
C LYS A 392 -17.10 19.51 -5.90
N ALA A 393 -16.50 18.43 -5.38
CA ALA A 393 -16.56 18.10 -3.95
C ALA A 393 -15.50 18.85 -3.14
N LYS A 394 -15.69 18.89 -1.81
CA LYS A 394 -14.67 19.41 -0.88
C LYS A 394 -13.45 18.49 -0.85
N ASP A 395 -12.34 19.04 -0.35
CA ASP A 395 -11.12 18.31 -0.02
C ASP A 395 -11.33 17.47 1.25
N TYR A 396 -10.92 16.20 1.24
CA TYR A 396 -10.92 15.35 2.44
C TYR A 396 -9.56 14.69 2.66
N PRO A 397 -9.09 14.63 3.92
CA PRO A 397 -7.98 13.77 4.27
C PRO A 397 -8.44 12.31 4.24
N VAL A 398 -7.79 11.49 3.41
CA VAL A 398 -8.07 10.06 3.29
C VAL A 398 -6.75 9.26 3.26
N PRO A 399 -6.75 8.00 3.72
CA PRO A 399 -5.62 7.11 3.51
C PRO A 399 -5.27 7.03 2.02
N LYS A 400 -3.97 6.99 1.69
CA LYS A 400 -3.52 6.75 0.32
C LYS A 400 -3.92 5.33 -0.11
N GLN A 401 -4.42 5.19 -1.33
CA GLN A 401 -4.82 3.92 -1.92
C GLN A 401 -3.79 3.46 -2.96
N TYR A 402 -3.63 2.15 -3.10
CA TYR A 402 -2.57 1.51 -3.88
C TYR A 402 -3.09 0.25 -4.58
N ASN A 403 -2.35 -0.19 -5.59
CA ASN A 403 -2.46 -1.51 -6.18
C ASN A 403 -1.61 -2.50 -5.36
N LEU A 404 -2.25 -3.58 -4.89
CA LEU A 404 -1.58 -4.63 -4.12
C LEU A 404 -1.39 -5.85 -4.99
N ILE A 405 -0.13 -6.28 -5.14
CA ILE A 405 0.25 -7.50 -5.86
C ILE A 405 1.10 -8.34 -4.92
N PHE A 406 0.75 -9.61 -4.80
CA PHE A 406 1.50 -10.56 -3.99
C PHE A 406 2.31 -11.48 -4.90
N HIS A 407 3.49 -11.88 -4.45
CA HIS A 407 4.36 -12.78 -5.20
C HIS A 407 5.13 -13.69 -4.24
N TYR A 408 5.20 -14.98 -4.54
CA TYR A 408 6.14 -15.87 -3.86
C TYR A 408 7.41 -15.99 -4.68
N GLY A 409 8.56 -15.63 -4.12
CA GLY A 409 9.82 -15.64 -4.84
C GLY A 409 11.02 -15.90 -3.94
N ARG A 410 12.15 -16.22 -4.57
CA ARG A 410 13.45 -16.32 -3.88
C ARG A 410 14.09 -14.94 -3.79
N HIS A 411 13.94 -14.30 -2.64
CA HIS A 411 14.55 -13.02 -2.35
C HIS A 411 15.10 -13.02 -0.93
N ASP A 412 16.43 -12.98 -0.82
CA ASP A 412 17.09 -12.62 0.42
C ASP A 412 16.87 -11.12 0.71
N GLU A 413 17.37 -10.66 1.86
CA GLU A 413 17.19 -9.27 2.28
C GLU A 413 17.83 -8.27 1.31
N LYS A 414 19.01 -8.61 0.77
CA LYS A 414 19.70 -7.77 -0.21
C LYS A 414 18.94 -7.71 -1.53
N GLY A 415 18.44 -8.84 -2.01
CA GLY A 415 17.65 -8.94 -3.24
C GLY A 415 16.35 -8.15 -3.16
N THR A 416 15.66 -8.17 -2.02
CA THR A 416 14.45 -7.34 -1.83
C THR A 416 14.77 -5.85 -1.80
N GLN A 417 15.87 -5.45 -1.15
CA GLN A 417 16.30 -4.04 -1.13
C GLN A 417 16.72 -3.55 -2.52
N HIS A 418 17.44 -4.38 -3.28
CA HIS A 418 17.82 -4.07 -4.66
C HIS A 418 16.58 -3.95 -5.55
N LEU A 419 15.63 -4.88 -5.48
CA LEU A 419 14.38 -4.82 -6.24
C LEU A 419 13.57 -3.56 -5.93
N ARG A 420 13.47 -3.19 -4.65
CA ARG A 420 12.81 -1.94 -4.23
C ARG A 420 13.47 -0.72 -4.87
N ARG A 421 14.80 -0.64 -4.78
CA ARG A 421 15.58 0.47 -5.35
C ARG A 421 15.41 0.56 -6.86
N MET A 422 15.51 -0.57 -7.56
CA MET A 422 15.34 -0.64 -9.01
C MET A 422 13.95 -0.16 -9.45
N ILE A 423 12.89 -0.53 -8.73
CA ILE A 423 11.53 -0.03 -9.01
C ILE A 423 11.48 1.49 -8.81
N ASP A 424 11.99 2.01 -7.70
CA ASP A 424 11.97 3.45 -7.41
C ASP A 424 12.78 4.25 -8.47
N GLU A 425 13.97 3.77 -8.84
CA GLU A 425 14.81 4.37 -9.89
C GLU A 425 14.12 4.38 -11.26
N LEU A 426 13.43 3.30 -11.63
CA LEU A 426 12.64 3.25 -12.87
C LEU A 426 11.48 4.24 -12.84
N PHE A 427 10.80 4.39 -11.70
CA PHE A 427 9.76 5.40 -11.52
C PHE A 427 10.29 6.82 -11.69
N ASP A 428 11.47 7.12 -11.13
CA ASP A 428 12.14 8.43 -11.22
C ASP A 428 12.71 8.73 -12.61
N LEU A 429 13.12 7.70 -13.34
CA LEU A 429 13.58 7.82 -14.72
C LEU A 429 12.39 8.09 -15.67
N ILE A 430 11.32 7.29 -15.57
CA ILE A 430 10.06 7.48 -16.32
C ILE A 430 9.40 8.83 -15.96
N ALA A 431 9.35 9.12 -14.66
CA ALA A 431 9.70 10.41 -14.07
C ALA A 431 10.03 11.57 -15.01
N SER A 432 11.33 11.67 -15.22
CA SER A 432 12.03 12.67 -16.01
C SER A 432 11.56 12.72 -17.46
N PHE A 433 11.35 11.57 -18.11
CA PHE A 433 10.89 11.52 -19.50
C PHE A 433 9.49 12.12 -19.67
N GLN A 434 8.57 11.84 -18.75
CA GLN A 434 7.24 12.49 -18.78
C GLN A 434 7.31 13.99 -18.61
N GLN A 435 8.20 14.47 -17.74
CA GLN A 435 8.35 15.91 -17.53
C GLN A 435 8.89 16.56 -18.80
N LYS A 436 9.94 15.99 -19.39
CA LYS A 436 10.51 16.46 -20.66
C LYS A 436 9.47 16.45 -21.79
N ALA A 437 8.69 15.37 -21.93
CA ALA A 437 7.61 15.30 -22.93
C ALA A 437 6.59 16.43 -22.76
N ARG A 438 6.21 16.77 -21.52
CA ARG A 438 5.30 17.89 -21.23
C ARG A 438 5.90 19.24 -21.59
N GLU A 439 7.18 19.47 -21.26
CA GLU A 439 7.90 20.70 -21.58
C GLU A 439 8.03 20.89 -23.09
N GLU A 440 8.30 19.80 -23.82
CA GLU A 440 8.39 19.75 -25.28
C GLU A 440 7.01 19.74 -25.97
N LYS A 441 5.93 19.63 -25.21
CA LYS A 441 4.56 19.40 -25.72
C LYS A 441 4.46 18.20 -26.66
N ARG A 442 5.30 17.20 -26.43
CA ARG A 442 5.29 15.89 -27.11
C ARG A 442 4.47 14.89 -26.31
N PHE A 443 3.98 13.88 -27.02
CA PHE A 443 3.25 12.80 -26.38
C PHE A 443 4.23 11.86 -25.66
N PHE A 444 3.88 11.46 -24.43
CA PHE A 444 4.66 10.49 -23.66
C PHE A 444 4.22 9.07 -24.01
N SER A 445 5.12 8.27 -24.58
CA SER A 445 4.90 6.87 -24.94
C SER A 445 6.18 6.03 -24.76
N VAL A 446 6.10 4.71 -24.91
CA VAL A 446 7.29 3.84 -25.00
C VAL A 446 8.27 4.35 -26.07
N GLU A 447 7.76 4.74 -27.24
CA GLU A 447 8.58 5.20 -28.37
C GLU A 447 9.30 6.51 -28.03
N TYR A 448 8.62 7.44 -27.32
CA TYR A 448 9.27 8.65 -26.80
C TYR A 448 10.42 8.30 -25.85
N ILE A 449 10.22 7.36 -24.92
CA ILE A 449 11.28 6.94 -23.98
C ILE A 449 12.47 6.33 -24.74
N GLN A 450 12.20 5.49 -25.75
CA GLN A 450 13.24 4.87 -26.58
C GLN A 450 14.08 5.90 -27.34
N GLU A 451 13.43 6.90 -27.96
CA GLU A 451 14.12 7.99 -28.66
C GLU A 451 15.01 8.80 -27.70
N GLU A 452 14.49 9.13 -26.52
CA GLU A 452 15.20 9.90 -25.51
C GLU A 452 16.38 9.14 -24.90
N LEU A 453 16.22 7.85 -24.60
CA LEU A 453 17.32 7.00 -24.16
C LEU A 453 18.39 6.87 -25.23
N ALA A 454 18.00 6.65 -26.49
CA ALA A 454 18.96 6.56 -27.59
C ALA A 454 19.77 7.84 -27.78
N GLN A 455 19.17 9.01 -27.54
CA GLN A 455 19.88 10.29 -27.55
C GLN A 455 20.87 10.40 -26.38
N ARG A 456 20.48 10.01 -25.15
CA ARG A 456 21.38 10.00 -23.99
C ARG A 456 22.60 9.11 -24.22
N PHE A 457 22.38 7.85 -24.64
CA PHE A 457 23.46 6.92 -24.99
C PHE A 457 24.38 7.39 -26.15
N GLN A 458 23.93 8.33 -26.98
CA GLN A 458 24.77 8.94 -28.03
C GLN A 458 25.59 10.12 -27.52
N VAL A 459 25.06 10.91 -26.56
CA VAL A 459 25.75 12.04 -25.92
C VAL A 459 26.80 11.56 -24.92
N ASP A 460 26.52 10.42 -24.26
CA ASP A 460 27.33 9.84 -23.18
C ASP A 460 28.58 9.06 -23.63
N LYS A 461 28.86 8.99 -24.95
CA LYS A 461 30.10 8.37 -25.48
C LYS A 461 31.36 9.24 -25.35
N ALA A 462 31.29 10.39 -24.67
CA ALA A 462 32.39 11.35 -24.57
C ALA A 462 32.99 11.52 -23.15
N GLU A 463 32.39 10.98 -22.10
CA GLU A 463 32.94 11.06 -20.74
C GLU A 463 32.93 9.68 -20.06
N GLU A 464 34.12 9.12 -19.80
CA GLU A 464 34.27 7.92 -18.97
C GLU A 464 33.91 8.27 -17.51
N GLY A 465 32.76 7.79 -17.05
CA GLY A 465 32.37 7.86 -15.64
C GLY A 465 30.99 7.27 -15.39
N GLU A 466 30.95 6.03 -14.88
CA GLU A 466 29.83 5.34 -14.21
C GLU A 466 28.38 5.76 -14.60
N PHE A 467 27.83 5.16 -15.65
CA PHE A 467 26.36 5.09 -15.82
C PHE A 467 25.82 3.91 -15.00
N PRO A 468 24.90 4.10 -14.03
CA PRO A 468 24.47 3.02 -13.14
C PRO A 468 23.19 2.30 -13.65
N ASP A 469 23.24 0.96 -13.65
CA ASP A 469 22.21 -0.09 -13.44
C ASP A 469 20.76 0.12 -13.96
N ALA A 470 20.09 1.25 -13.69
CA ALA A 470 18.68 1.48 -13.99
C ALA A 470 18.36 1.86 -15.45
N GLU A 471 19.23 2.62 -16.12
CA GLU A 471 19.03 2.95 -17.55
C GLU A 471 19.24 1.71 -18.45
N GLU A 472 20.21 0.85 -18.10
CA GLU A 472 20.40 -0.45 -18.76
C GLU A 472 19.21 -1.38 -18.52
N ALA A 473 18.71 -1.44 -17.28
CA ALA A 473 17.49 -2.18 -16.98
C ALA A 473 16.29 -1.65 -17.79
N LEU A 474 16.11 -0.33 -17.87
CA LEU A 474 15.03 0.28 -18.67
C LEU A 474 15.17 -0.06 -20.16
N ALA A 475 16.38 0.03 -20.72
CA ALA A 475 16.64 -0.33 -22.11
C ALA A 475 16.32 -1.82 -22.39
N ALA A 476 16.72 -2.72 -21.48
CA ALA A 476 16.41 -4.15 -21.58
C ALA A 476 14.90 -4.44 -21.50
N LEU A 477 14.15 -3.69 -20.67
CA LEU A 477 12.70 -3.81 -20.58
C LEU A 477 11.99 -3.27 -21.83
N LEU A 478 12.48 -2.18 -22.40
CA LEU A 478 11.94 -1.59 -23.64
C LEU A 478 12.19 -2.44 -24.88
N ALA A 479 13.25 -3.25 -24.89
CA ALA A 479 13.56 -4.17 -25.97
C ALA A 479 12.60 -5.38 -26.02
N ASP A 480 11.90 -5.67 -24.92
CA ASP A 480 10.96 -6.78 -24.81
C ASP A 480 9.53 -6.28 -25.09
N GLU A 481 9.01 -6.55 -26.31
CA GLU A 481 7.67 -6.09 -26.73
C GLU A 481 6.56 -6.61 -25.79
N ALA A 482 6.75 -7.73 -25.09
CA ALA A 482 5.77 -8.23 -24.13
C ALA A 482 5.73 -7.42 -22.81
N ILE A 483 6.79 -6.67 -22.52
CA ILE A 483 6.99 -5.95 -21.27
C ILE A 483 6.79 -4.44 -21.44
N ALA A 484 7.17 -3.90 -22.60
CA ALA A 484 7.14 -2.47 -22.87
C ALA A 484 5.80 -1.77 -22.52
N PRO A 485 4.61 -2.35 -22.79
CA PRO A 485 3.34 -1.73 -22.39
C PRO A 485 3.20 -1.52 -20.87
N GLY A 486 3.84 -2.36 -20.05
CA GLY A 486 3.87 -2.18 -18.60
C GLY A 486 4.59 -0.91 -18.17
N LEU A 487 5.61 -0.45 -18.92
CA LEU A 487 6.36 0.77 -18.61
C LEU A 487 5.50 2.03 -18.83
N GLU A 488 4.66 2.03 -19.86
CA GLU A 488 3.63 3.07 -20.05
C GLU A 488 2.66 3.10 -18.85
N MET A 489 2.23 1.93 -18.36
CA MET A 489 1.38 1.86 -17.17
C MET A 489 2.04 2.45 -15.93
N LEU A 490 3.34 2.19 -15.71
CA LEU A 490 4.09 2.82 -14.62
C LEU A 490 4.14 4.35 -14.78
N GLY A 491 4.31 4.84 -16.01
CA GLY A 491 4.25 6.28 -16.29
C GLY A 491 2.91 6.90 -15.86
N GLU A 492 1.80 6.21 -16.10
CA GLU A 492 0.46 6.70 -15.78
C GLU A 492 0.09 6.59 -14.30
N MET A 493 0.95 5.99 -13.46
CA MET A 493 0.73 5.92 -12.02
C MET A 493 0.99 7.26 -11.31
N ARG A 494 0.29 7.50 -10.20
CA ARG A 494 0.47 8.65 -9.32
C ARG A 494 1.91 8.70 -8.80
N ARG A 495 2.49 9.91 -8.76
CA ARG A 495 3.89 10.16 -8.33
C ARG A 495 4.00 10.81 -6.97
N ASP A 496 2.90 11.30 -6.41
CA ASP A 496 2.87 11.84 -5.04
C ASP A 496 2.94 10.73 -3.97
N VAL A 497 3.31 9.53 -4.40
CA VAL A 497 3.21 8.28 -3.67
C VAL A 497 4.37 7.38 -4.08
N GLN A 498 5.17 6.94 -3.12
CA GLN A 498 6.29 6.03 -3.35
C GLN A 498 5.82 4.59 -3.45
N THR A 499 6.55 3.78 -4.23
CA THR A 499 6.33 2.34 -4.25
C THR A 499 6.86 1.69 -2.97
N GLN A 500 6.31 0.54 -2.61
CA GLN A 500 6.89 -0.27 -1.54
C GLN A 500 6.92 -1.73 -1.94
N VAL A 501 8.01 -2.40 -1.58
CA VAL A 501 8.14 -3.86 -1.67
C VAL A 501 8.33 -4.37 -0.25
N LEU A 502 7.31 -5.05 0.28
CA LEU A 502 7.32 -5.55 1.64
C LEU A 502 7.61 -7.05 1.65
N PRO A 503 8.73 -7.49 2.25
CA PRO A 503 8.95 -8.90 2.49
C PRO A 503 8.19 -9.35 3.74
N LEU A 504 7.26 -10.28 3.58
CA LEU A 504 6.52 -10.90 4.69
C LEU A 504 7.18 -12.22 5.08
N GLY A 505 7.31 -12.45 6.39
CA GLY A 505 8.02 -13.62 6.94
C GLY A 505 9.55 -13.45 6.94
N VAL A 506 10.27 -14.58 6.97
CA VAL A 506 11.74 -14.65 7.08
C VAL A 506 12.31 -15.71 6.12
N GLY A 507 13.60 -15.61 5.80
CA GLY A 507 14.30 -16.54 4.91
C GLY A 507 14.23 -16.17 3.44
N ASP A 508 14.81 -17.02 2.59
CA ASP A 508 15.06 -16.70 1.18
C ASP A 508 13.82 -16.90 0.30
N TYR A 509 12.93 -17.86 0.60
CA TYR A 509 11.68 -18.06 -0.15
C TYR A 509 10.50 -17.48 0.62
N ARG A 510 10.05 -16.29 0.23
CA ARG A 510 9.07 -15.52 1.02
C ARG A 510 8.01 -14.84 0.15
N LEU A 511 6.96 -14.38 0.82
CA LEU A 511 5.88 -13.64 0.19
C LEU A 511 6.27 -12.16 0.11
N LEU A 512 6.39 -11.63 -1.10
CA LEU A 512 6.55 -10.21 -1.35
C LEU A 512 5.18 -9.57 -1.60
N VAL A 513 5.01 -8.35 -1.07
CA VAL A 513 3.89 -7.47 -1.42
C VAL A 513 4.42 -6.26 -2.16
N PHE A 514 4.08 -6.14 -3.44
CA PHE A 514 4.25 -4.91 -4.19
C PHE A 514 3.07 -3.99 -3.91
N VAL A 515 3.37 -2.81 -3.41
CA VAL A 515 2.43 -1.74 -3.11
C VAL A 515 2.71 -0.61 -4.11
N LEU A 516 1.99 -0.63 -5.22
CA LEU A 516 2.20 0.29 -6.34
C LEU A 516 1.17 1.43 -6.31
N PRO A 517 1.52 2.67 -6.70
CA PRO A 517 0.56 3.76 -6.73
C PRO A 517 -0.63 3.47 -7.65
N GLN A 518 -1.76 4.13 -7.38
CA GLN A 518 -2.92 4.08 -8.29
C GLN A 518 -2.64 4.85 -9.58
N LEU A 519 -3.39 4.49 -10.63
CA LEU A 519 -3.34 5.16 -11.92
C LEU A 519 -3.99 6.56 -11.85
N ARG A 520 -3.44 7.51 -12.59
CA ARG A 520 -3.98 8.87 -12.67
C ARG A 520 -5.23 8.92 -13.55
N PRO A 521 -6.29 9.61 -13.12
CA PRO A 521 -7.43 9.89 -13.99
C PRO A 521 -7.08 10.95 -15.04
N GLY A 522 -7.83 10.97 -16.14
CA GLY A 522 -7.91 12.15 -17.01
C GLY A 522 -8.47 13.36 -16.27
N ARG A 523 -8.20 14.58 -16.77
CA ARG A 523 -8.65 15.84 -16.15
C ARG A 523 -10.16 15.92 -15.97
N ASP A 524 -10.91 15.36 -16.92
CA ASP A 524 -12.38 15.43 -16.95
C ASP A 524 -13.02 14.14 -16.43
N GLU A 525 -12.21 13.20 -15.91
CA GLU A 525 -12.66 11.90 -15.41
C GLU A 525 -12.78 11.90 -13.88
N ALA A 526 -13.61 11.00 -13.36
CA ALA A 526 -13.67 10.78 -11.91
C ALA A 526 -12.32 10.23 -11.42
N MET A 527 -11.94 10.56 -10.17
CA MET A 527 -10.64 10.18 -9.57
C MET A 527 -10.31 8.70 -9.69
N ASP A 528 -11.34 7.85 -9.68
CA ASP A 528 -11.20 6.40 -9.67
C ASP A 528 -11.55 5.74 -11.02
N PHE A 529 -11.83 6.49 -12.07
CA PHE A 529 -12.27 5.96 -13.36
C PHE A 529 -11.24 5.01 -13.98
N VAL A 530 -10.01 5.50 -14.19
CA VAL A 530 -8.91 4.73 -14.79
C VAL A 530 -8.55 3.55 -13.91
N GLN A 531 -8.47 3.78 -12.59
CA GLN A 531 -8.17 2.74 -11.62
C GLN A 531 -9.24 1.63 -11.60
N ARG A 532 -10.53 1.97 -11.67
CA ARG A 532 -11.64 1.00 -11.79
C ARG A 532 -11.55 0.21 -13.09
N ARG A 533 -11.15 0.87 -14.17
CA ARG A 533 -11.02 0.22 -15.48
C ARG A 533 -9.88 -0.80 -15.47
N PHE A 534 -8.72 -0.38 -14.98
CA PHE A 534 -7.55 -1.24 -14.78
C PHE A 534 -7.88 -2.44 -13.89
N SER A 535 -8.48 -2.24 -12.72
CA SER A 535 -8.70 -3.33 -11.78
C SER A 535 -9.67 -4.41 -12.28
N ARG A 536 -10.57 -4.04 -13.20
CA ARG A 536 -11.50 -4.99 -13.86
C ARG A 536 -10.89 -5.69 -15.07
N SER A 537 -9.82 -5.14 -15.64
CA SER A 537 -9.21 -5.64 -16.86
C SER A 537 -8.15 -6.69 -16.57
N ARG A 538 -8.39 -7.93 -16.99
CA ARG A 538 -7.40 -9.01 -16.87
C ARG A 538 -6.18 -8.74 -17.73
N LEU A 539 -6.36 -8.21 -18.95
CA LEU A 539 -5.27 -7.83 -19.86
C LEU A 539 -4.34 -6.79 -19.23
N ALA A 540 -4.91 -5.76 -18.60
CA ALA A 540 -4.12 -4.73 -17.94
C ALA A 540 -3.39 -5.30 -16.71
N ALA A 541 -4.04 -6.18 -15.94
CA ALA A 541 -3.40 -6.88 -14.83
C ALA A 541 -2.22 -7.74 -15.33
N PHE A 542 -2.40 -8.56 -16.37
CA PHE A 542 -1.33 -9.38 -16.95
C PHE A 542 -0.17 -8.53 -17.47
N THR A 543 -0.45 -7.38 -18.08
CA THR A 543 0.58 -6.44 -18.55
C THR A 543 1.45 -5.95 -17.40
N LEU A 544 0.83 -5.57 -16.28
CA LEU A 544 1.55 -5.15 -15.07
C LEU A 544 2.33 -6.32 -14.44
N LEU A 545 1.73 -7.50 -14.36
CA LEU A 545 2.39 -8.70 -13.82
C LEU A 545 3.57 -9.16 -14.69
N ALA A 546 3.50 -8.98 -16.01
CA ALA A 546 4.59 -9.25 -16.94
C ALA A 546 5.83 -8.46 -16.57
N LEU A 547 5.65 -7.14 -16.40
CA LEU A 547 6.71 -6.22 -16.02
C LEU A 547 7.30 -6.59 -14.67
N LEU A 548 6.47 -6.84 -13.66
CA LEU A 548 6.97 -7.25 -12.34
C LEU A 548 7.71 -8.58 -12.40
N ARG A 549 7.23 -9.57 -13.15
CA ARG A 549 7.93 -10.84 -13.36
C ARG A 549 9.31 -10.64 -13.95
N LYS A 550 9.42 -9.79 -14.97
CA LYS A 550 10.70 -9.45 -15.61
C LYS A 550 11.65 -8.73 -14.64
N LEU A 551 11.14 -7.77 -13.89
CA LEU A 551 11.90 -7.00 -12.89
C LEU A 551 12.37 -7.85 -11.72
N CYS A 552 11.54 -8.77 -11.23
CA CYS A 552 11.89 -9.63 -10.10
C CYS A 552 12.99 -10.64 -10.48
N GLY A 553 13.03 -11.06 -11.74
CA GLY A 553 14.05 -12.00 -12.25
C GLY A 553 14.01 -13.38 -11.58
N CYS A 554 12.92 -13.72 -10.88
CA CYS A 554 12.79 -15.00 -10.18
C CYS A 554 11.47 -15.70 -10.52
N ASP A 555 11.48 -17.02 -10.32
CA ASP A 555 10.31 -17.87 -10.53
C ASP A 555 9.31 -17.77 -9.37
N GLY A 556 8.02 -17.83 -9.70
CA GLY A 556 6.98 -17.89 -8.69
C GLY A 556 5.65 -17.29 -9.12
N PRO A 557 4.54 -17.69 -8.46
CA PRO A 557 3.22 -17.17 -8.79
C PRO A 557 3.07 -15.70 -8.41
N TYR A 558 2.26 -14.98 -9.18
CA TYR A 558 1.80 -13.62 -8.86
C TYR A 558 0.30 -13.60 -8.62
N TYR A 559 -0.15 -12.80 -7.67
CA TYR A 559 -1.55 -12.68 -7.29
C TYR A 559 -2.00 -11.21 -7.33
N PHE A 560 -2.98 -10.93 -8.17
CA PHE A 560 -3.66 -9.64 -8.24
C PHE A 560 -5.15 -9.83 -8.00
N GLN A 561 -5.70 -9.12 -7.00
CA GLN A 561 -7.07 -9.32 -6.51
C GLN A 561 -7.39 -10.81 -6.18
N SER A 562 -6.36 -11.54 -5.76
CA SER A 562 -6.40 -12.95 -5.40
C SER A 562 -5.67 -13.13 -4.08
N VAL A 563 -6.10 -14.09 -3.25
CA VAL A 563 -5.39 -14.43 -2.02
C VAL A 563 -4.31 -15.46 -2.34
N PRO A 564 -3.04 -15.17 -1.99
CA PRO A 564 -1.97 -16.17 -2.01
C PRO A 564 -2.35 -17.36 -1.15
N THR A 565 -2.30 -18.56 -1.72
CA THR A 565 -2.54 -19.81 -0.99
C THR A 565 -1.44 -20.79 -1.31
N ARG A 566 -1.04 -21.57 -0.30
CA ARG A 566 -0.09 -22.67 -0.46
C ARG A 566 -0.77 -24.04 -0.50
N ALA A 567 -2.10 -24.10 -0.64
CA ALA A 567 -2.80 -25.36 -0.79
C ALA A 567 -2.46 -26.04 -2.14
N PRO A 568 -2.48 -27.39 -2.23
CA PRO A 568 -2.28 -28.10 -3.49
C PRO A 568 -3.20 -27.57 -4.61
N GLY A 569 -2.62 -27.27 -5.78
CA GLY A 569 -3.33 -26.65 -6.91
C GLY A 569 -3.41 -25.11 -6.87
N GLY A 570 -3.04 -24.49 -5.75
CA GLY A 570 -3.00 -23.02 -5.58
C GLY A 570 -1.61 -22.38 -5.70
N PHE A 571 -0.60 -23.21 -5.98
CA PHE A 571 0.80 -22.79 -6.05
C PHE A 571 1.52 -23.46 -7.24
N ASP A 572 1.74 -22.69 -8.30
CA ASP A 572 2.54 -23.05 -9.47
C ASP A 572 3.42 -21.85 -9.84
N SER A 573 4.72 -22.08 -10.02
CA SER A 573 5.72 -21.04 -10.27
C SER A 573 5.52 -20.28 -11.59
N ASN A 574 4.77 -20.85 -12.55
CA ASN A 574 4.51 -20.22 -13.85
C ASN A 574 3.05 -19.78 -14.01
N THR A 575 2.46 -19.23 -12.95
CA THR A 575 1.03 -18.90 -12.94
C THR A 575 0.75 -17.48 -12.45
N PHE A 576 -0.16 -16.80 -13.17
CA PHE A 576 -0.78 -15.56 -12.73
C PHE A 576 -2.17 -15.85 -12.17
N TYR A 577 -2.41 -15.43 -10.93
CA TYR A 577 -3.69 -15.52 -10.25
C TYR A 577 -4.38 -14.15 -10.27
N VAL A 578 -5.27 -13.94 -11.23
CA VAL A 578 -5.99 -12.67 -11.41
C VAL A 578 -7.47 -12.89 -11.11
N GLN A 579 -8.00 -12.13 -10.13
CA GLN A 579 -9.41 -12.21 -9.72
C GLN A 579 -9.86 -13.64 -9.36
N GLY A 580 -9.00 -14.38 -8.67
CA GLY A 580 -9.23 -15.78 -8.26
C GLY A 580 -9.09 -16.82 -9.37
N ARG A 581 -8.71 -16.44 -10.60
CA ARG A 581 -8.46 -17.37 -11.71
C ARG A 581 -6.98 -17.59 -11.92
N ALA A 582 -6.57 -18.85 -12.03
CA ALA A 582 -5.21 -19.25 -12.35
C ALA A 582 -5.04 -19.31 -13.87
N GLU A 583 -3.99 -18.68 -14.39
CA GLU A 583 -3.64 -18.72 -15.81
C GLU A 583 -2.15 -18.96 -15.97
N ASN A 584 -1.77 -19.78 -16.96
CA ASN A 584 -0.36 -19.99 -17.27
C ASN A 584 0.28 -18.68 -17.76
N ALA A 585 1.30 -18.22 -17.05
CA ALA A 585 1.85 -16.90 -17.29
C ALA A 585 2.50 -16.79 -18.68
N ASP A 586 3.27 -17.78 -19.12
CA ASP A 586 3.93 -17.73 -20.44
C ASP A 586 2.93 -17.79 -21.61
N GLU A 587 1.86 -18.56 -21.47
CA GLU A 587 0.78 -18.64 -22.46
C GLU A 587 0.03 -17.31 -22.60
N VAL A 588 -0.35 -16.73 -21.46
CA VAL A 588 -1.04 -15.44 -21.38
C VAL A 588 -0.18 -14.31 -21.95
N LEU A 589 1.10 -14.25 -21.58
CA LEU A 589 2.02 -13.23 -22.09
C LEU A 589 2.18 -13.31 -23.61
N ARG A 590 2.32 -14.53 -24.16
CA ARG A 590 2.39 -14.74 -25.61
C ARG A 590 1.11 -14.31 -26.32
N ARG A 591 -0.05 -14.69 -25.77
CA ARG A 591 -1.37 -14.43 -26.36
C ARG A 591 -1.73 -12.95 -26.36
N TYR A 592 -1.52 -12.26 -25.24
CA TYR A 592 -2.08 -10.93 -25.04
C TYR A 592 -1.12 -9.79 -25.37
N SER A 593 0.19 -10.04 -25.43
CA SER A 593 1.18 -9.04 -25.82
C SER A 593 0.84 -8.38 -27.16
N ALA A 594 0.45 -9.16 -28.17
CA ALA A 594 0.08 -8.63 -29.49
C ALA A 594 -1.15 -7.72 -29.44
N ILE A 595 -2.19 -8.12 -28.71
CA ILE A 595 -3.44 -7.36 -28.56
C ILE A 595 -3.18 -6.02 -27.86
N VAL A 596 -2.41 -6.05 -26.76
CA VAL A 596 -2.09 -4.86 -25.97
C VAL A 596 -1.20 -3.90 -26.75
N ASN A 597 -0.17 -4.40 -27.44
CA ASN A 597 0.70 -3.56 -28.27
C ASN A 597 -0.04 -2.90 -29.43
N PHE A 598 -0.93 -3.63 -30.09
CA PHE A 598 -1.77 -3.03 -31.13
C PHE A 598 -2.68 -1.94 -30.54
N ALA A 599 -3.36 -2.24 -29.42
CA ALA A 599 -4.29 -1.30 -28.82
C ALA A 599 -3.60 0.01 -28.40
N ARG A 600 -2.44 -0.06 -27.73
CA ARG A 600 -1.72 1.15 -27.28
C ARG A 600 -1.24 2.03 -28.43
N ARG A 601 -0.82 1.43 -29.56
CA ARG A 601 -0.27 2.16 -30.71
C ARG A 601 -1.33 2.79 -31.61
N VAL A 602 -2.55 2.24 -31.62
CA VAL A 602 -3.63 2.70 -32.52
C VAL A 602 -4.62 3.66 -31.83
N VAL A 603 -4.71 3.64 -30.49
CA VAL A 603 -5.54 4.60 -29.77
C VAL A 603 -5.02 6.03 -29.97
N LYS A 604 -5.94 6.94 -30.27
CA LYS A 604 -5.64 8.36 -30.47
C LYS A 604 -5.85 9.15 -29.17
N TRP A 605 -4.97 10.11 -28.91
CA TRP A 605 -5.10 11.02 -27.79
C TRP A 605 -6.36 11.89 -27.91
N ARG A 606 -7.03 12.08 -26.78
CA ARG A 606 -8.19 12.97 -26.63
C ARG A 606 -7.97 13.87 -25.43
N GLU A 607 -8.12 15.17 -25.62
CA GLU A 607 -7.96 16.14 -24.54
C GLU A 607 -8.93 15.81 -23.39
N GLY A 608 -8.45 15.85 -22.14
CA GLY A 608 -9.24 15.58 -20.94
C GLY A 608 -9.36 14.10 -20.53
N HIS A 609 -9.02 13.15 -21.41
CA HIS A 609 -9.18 11.71 -21.20
C HIS A 609 -7.87 10.96 -20.91
N SER A 610 -7.98 9.82 -20.23
CA SER A 610 -6.85 8.91 -20.03
C SER A 610 -6.67 7.98 -21.23
N LEU A 611 -5.53 8.12 -21.91
CA LEU A 611 -5.12 7.19 -22.96
C LEU A 611 -4.97 5.75 -22.47
N LEU A 612 -4.57 5.58 -21.21
CA LEU A 612 -4.48 4.28 -20.59
C LEU A 612 -5.84 3.57 -20.59
N ALA A 613 -6.88 4.28 -20.14
CA ALA A 613 -8.23 3.74 -20.11
C ALA A 613 -8.73 3.42 -21.52
N ASP A 614 -8.40 4.25 -22.51
CA ASP A 614 -8.79 4.06 -23.90
C ASP A 614 -8.14 2.83 -24.55
N TRP A 615 -6.85 2.58 -24.33
CA TRP A 615 -6.24 1.35 -24.85
C TRP A 615 -6.72 0.11 -24.12
N ILE A 616 -6.98 0.18 -22.80
CA ILE A 616 -7.59 -0.94 -22.06
C ILE A 616 -8.98 -1.26 -22.65
N LEU A 617 -9.77 -0.24 -22.99
CA LEU A 617 -11.06 -0.40 -23.66
C LEU A 617 -10.94 -1.07 -25.02
N LEU A 618 -9.96 -0.67 -25.82
CA LEU A 618 -9.74 -1.28 -27.13
C LEU A 618 -9.23 -2.72 -27.02
N ALA A 619 -8.28 -2.98 -26.13
CA ALA A 619 -7.70 -4.31 -25.90
C ALA A 619 -8.76 -5.32 -25.47
N GLU A 620 -9.65 -4.96 -24.55
CA GLU A 620 -10.75 -5.86 -24.14
C GLU A 620 -11.73 -6.15 -25.28
N ARG A 621 -12.07 -5.15 -26.11
CA ARG A 621 -12.92 -5.38 -27.28
C ARG A 621 -12.26 -6.28 -28.32
N LEU A 622 -10.94 -6.16 -28.48
CA LEU A 622 -10.15 -7.03 -29.36
C LEU A 622 -10.04 -8.45 -28.79
N GLU A 623 -10.05 -8.63 -27.47
CA GLU A 623 -10.12 -9.96 -26.86
C GLU A 623 -11.49 -10.61 -27.07
N GLU A 624 -12.57 -9.84 -26.91
CA GLU A 624 -13.96 -10.33 -27.04
C GLU A 624 -14.37 -10.60 -28.50
N ASP A 625 -14.05 -9.69 -29.43
CA ASP A 625 -14.34 -9.81 -30.86
C ASP A 625 -13.13 -9.33 -31.67
N PRO A 626 -12.11 -10.19 -31.85
CA PRO A 626 -10.87 -9.78 -32.49
C PRO A 626 -11.05 -9.30 -33.93
N LEU A 627 -11.81 -10.02 -34.75
CA LEU A 627 -11.98 -9.70 -36.17
C LEU A 627 -12.93 -8.52 -36.38
N GLY A 628 -14.06 -8.45 -35.66
CA GLY A 628 -15.01 -7.36 -35.80
C GLY A 628 -14.45 -6.05 -35.27
N THR A 629 -13.78 -6.08 -34.12
CA THR A 629 -13.11 -4.90 -33.57
C THR A 629 -11.96 -4.45 -34.45
N PHE A 630 -11.11 -5.36 -34.93
CA PHE A 630 -10.05 -5.03 -35.89
C PHE A 630 -10.60 -4.40 -37.17
N SER A 631 -11.65 -4.99 -37.76
CA SER A 631 -12.31 -4.42 -38.95
C SER A 631 -12.86 -3.02 -38.67
N LYS A 632 -13.39 -2.76 -37.47
CA LYS A 632 -13.91 -1.44 -37.11
C LYS A 632 -12.79 -0.42 -36.99
N VAL A 633 -11.74 -0.77 -36.26
CA VAL A 633 -10.55 0.08 -36.11
C VAL A 633 -9.95 0.40 -37.48
N LEU A 634 -9.81 -0.57 -38.37
CA LEU A 634 -9.28 -0.36 -39.72
C LEU A 634 -10.15 0.60 -40.56
N ARG A 635 -11.48 0.55 -40.42
CA ARG A 635 -12.39 1.48 -41.12
C ARG A 635 -12.31 2.90 -40.57
N ASP A 636 -12.10 3.03 -39.27
CA ASP A 636 -12.01 4.31 -38.55
C ASP A 636 -10.58 4.88 -38.54
N SER A 637 -9.61 4.13 -39.09
CA SER A 637 -8.23 4.56 -39.24
C SER A 637 -8.06 5.28 -40.58
N PRO A 638 -7.46 6.48 -40.61
CA PRO A 638 -7.07 7.09 -41.86
C PRO A 638 -6.13 6.11 -42.57
N LEU A 639 -6.30 5.92 -43.88
CA LEU A 639 -5.37 5.11 -44.68
C LEU A 639 -4.36 6.01 -45.40
N ARG A 640 -4.65 7.32 -45.48
CA ARG A 640 -3.79 8.37 -46.02
C ARG A 640 -3.84 9.63 -45.15
N VAL A 641 -2.78 10.43 -45.20
CA VAL A 641 -2.73 11.76 -44.54
C VAL A 641 -3.77 12.68 -45.19
N GLY A 642 -4.75 13.16 -44.41
CA GLY A 642 -5.82 14.06 -44.89
C GLY A 642 -7.20 13.40 -45.05
N ASP A 643 -7.35 12.11 -44.73
CA ASP A 643 -8.66 11.45 -44.72
C ASP A 643 -9.54 12.00 -43.58
N ASP A 644 -10.61 12.74 -43.91
CA ASP A 644 -11.68 13.08 -42.97
C ASP A 644 -12.75 11.98 -42.98
N LEU A 645 -12.71 11.13 -41.94
CA LEU A 645 -13.53 9.93 -41.83
C LEU A 645 -14.91 10.18 -41.21
N GLN A 646 -15.23 11.42 -40.78
CA GLN A 646 -16.55 11.72 -40.22
C GLN A 646 -17.69 11.66 -41.27
N GLU A 647 -17.38 11.66 -42.57
CA GLU A 647 -18.38 11.66 -43.66
C GLU A 647 -18.41 10.38 -44.54
N ALA A 648 -17.53 9.40 -44.31
CA ALA A 648 -17.24 8.38 -45.34
C ALA A 648 -18.03 7.06 -45.19
N ARG A 649 -19.33 7.06 -45.53
CA ARG A 649 -20.05 5.81 -45.89
C ARG A 649 -19.76 5.46 -47.36
N TYR A 650 -18.70 4.70 -47.60
CA TYR A 650 -18.39 4.07 -48.91
C TYR A 650 -18.07 5.02 -50.07
N ARG A 651 -16.78 5.30 -50.30
CA ARG A 651 -16.25 5.48 -51.67
C ARG A 651 -14.95 4.71 -51.86
N ARG A 652 -14.76 4.20 -53.09
CA ARG A 652 -13.53 3.56 -53.58
C ARG A 652 -12.34 4.47 -53.26
N LEU A 653 -11.27 3.88 -52.74
CA LEU A 653 -9.94 4.49 -52.71
C LEU A 653 -9.71 5.21 -54.05
N SER A 654 -9.39 6.51 -54.03
CA SER A 654 -9.05 7.20 -55.27
C SER A 654 -7.80 6.53 -55.85
N ASN A 655 -7.83 6.25 -57.15
CA ASN A 655 -6.70 5.68 -57.88
C ASN A 655 -5.52 6.67 -58.01
N GLU A 656 -5.69 7.91 -57.55
CA GLU A 656 -4.64 8.92 -57.56
C GLU A 656 -3.79 8.81 -56.30
N PHE A 657 -2.60 8.24 -56.47
CA PHE A 657 -1.49 8.40 -55.55
C PHE A 657 -1.04 9.86 -55.59
N VAL A 658 -1.31 10.62 -54.53
CA VAL A 658 -0.73 11.96 -54.36
C VAL A 658 0.75 11.80 -54.03
N LYS A 659 1.62 12.18 -54.97
CA LYS A 659 3.08 12.16 -54.79
C LYS A 659 3.46 13.01 -53.58
N GLY A 660 4.10 12.42 -52.57
CA GLY A 660 4.56 13.10 -51.36
C GLY A 660 3.69 12.91 -50.12
N MET A 661 2.54 12.22 -50.20
CA MET A 661 1.75 11.85 -49.04
C MET A 661 2.10 10.43 -48.60
N GLY A 662 2.69 10.31 -47.40
CA GLY A 662 3.10 9.03 -46.82
C GLY A 662 1.94 8.06 -46.62
N VAL A 663 2.21 6.77 -46.89
CA VAL A 663 1.35 5.67 -46.48
C VAL A 663 1.45 5.54 -44.96
N ILE A 664 0.31 5.38 -44.27
CA ILE A 664 0.34 5.10 -42.82
C ILE A 664 1.00 3.74 -42.61
N GLU A 665 1.94 3.68 -41.68
CA GLU A 665 2.72 2.49 -41.39
C GLU A 665 1.81 1.34 -40.91
N GLY A 666 1.54 0.37 -41.79
CA GLY A 666 0.61 -0.75 -41.54
C GLY A 666 1.21 -1.90 -40.71
N THR A 667 2.44 -1.75 -40.21
CA THR A 667 3.21 -2.79 -39.52
C THR A 667 2.42 -3.40 -38.36
N GLU A 668 1.78 -2.58 -37.53
CA GLU A 668 1.02 -3.06 -36.36
C GLU A 668 -0.24 -3.83 -36.74
N TYR A 669 -0.90 -3.45 -37.84
CA TYR A 669 -2.05 -4.17 -38.38
C TYR A 669 -1.64 -5.55 -38.90
N LEU A 670 -0.49 -5.64 -39.57
CA LEU A 670 0.06 -6.91 -40.06
C LEU A 670 0.48 -7.84 -38.90
N LYS A 671 1.18 -7.30 -37.89
CA LYS A 671 1.55 -8.06 -36.68
C LYS A 671 0.32 -8.64 -35.97
N LEU A 672 -0.73 -7.84 -35.80
CA LEU A 672 -1.96 -8.33 -35.18
C LEU A 672 -2.66 -9.38 -36.06
N ILE A 673 -2.74 -9.19 -37.38
CA ILE A 673 -3.31 -10.21 -38.29
C ILE A 673 -2.54 -11.53 -38.20
N GLU A 674 -1.20 -11.48 -38.13
CA GLU A 674 -0.37 -12.66 -37.99
C GLU A 674 -0.60 -13.36 -36.65
N ALA A 675 -0.68 -12.61 -35.54
CA ALA A 675 -1.02 -13.15 -34.23
C ALA A 675 -2.44 -13.78 -34.22
N LEU A 676 -3.41 -13.15 -34.88
CA LEU A 676 -4.78 -13.68 -34.99
C LEU A 676 -4.88 -15.00 -35.78
N LYS A 677 -3.90 -15.34 -36.62
CA LYS A 677 -3.86 -16.67 -37.29
C LYS A 677 -3.48 -17.80 -36.34
N HIS A 678 -2.85 -17.46 -35.22
CA HIS A 678 -2.35 -18.41 -34.22
C HIS A 678 -3.24 -18.47 -32.97
N LEU A 679 -4.27 -17.63 -32.90
CA LEU A 679 -5.34 -17.64 -31.90
C LEU A 679 -6.51 -18.50 -32.37
#